data_AF-A0A9Q0DI66-F1
#
_entry.id   AF-A0A9Q0DI66-F1
#
_cell.length_a   1.000
_cell.length_b   1.000
_cell.length_c   1.000
_cell.angle_alpha   90.00
_cell.angle_beta   90.00
_cell.angle_gamma   90.00
#
_symmetry.space_group_name_H-M   'P 1'
#
loop_
_entity.id
_entity.type
_entity.pdbx_description
1 polymer ?
#
loop_
_entity_poly.entity_id
_entity_poly.type
_entity_poly.pdbx_seq_one_letter_code
_entity_poly.pdbx_strand_id
1 'polypeptide(L)'
;AAQVGHSSGPDGDTLLGVFAAHLSSSSASSNSKPQAETSDASALCLFSLDQLDRSIDSTRDLCYTQDGRVEGGSQVAYIEYEVKSSCANLPTNTLKAYPCGSDHTPSPMASRIPLEAEAVLDSTAARLTAVAVHVREGHSIAFLGDSKGNLLKVFLGWDGQVMTYASSPVQPNAPIHRDLLLDQRGAHIYIMTSYTVEKRPVAECGDHLDCSSCLSAKDPYCGWCVLDGRCGLREDCQRGSLGGHWLWSFDPAQQCLAIQELNVYNVSRGDQTPIGVSVLGLPALGKEEVYSCFFQDTEAPARLSLTGVTCSTPDADILPLIGQGDDSVMVTLSLRFVNVTVAETQFTFYNCSLVQQLSGRRPCQGCVGSRWGCNWCIHQHLCTPKQTCGQGVTIYNKKVNSPTDPAVEATTTHPSSDGSSSPSFGPSSPAATEAPAAWLSRGGTESGGTEGARHGVAGGSAESVGADDHRPEPPYDLRPYDPQTTSPSGASGRGQSHATDPALEEALDPEEPSPDVSVMDEAKGPMDPALSSAGRSGAWGSEQTLSIDHEARPDYAALYQSDASHSAGLLECPCVEKVQSSPLLPVNVESKITLLGQHLHLFQDEDLDYECVLDVERRSVVVEASVEAHPTEPTVFLITCQLHQYAYAALEEESRAVINIRRRNSFVIDSAEDLHDCSRCGTAAPRYDCVWCGADSASSCVFGASCSGEVTHTCPAPVIHTIDPASGPVEGGTVVTISGSNLGQRPEDVQDSVSVAGVPCHIIHSRYQVSSRIVCETTGSGEETSGQAMVSVRGGGHGQSSQVFSFQDPVVTSLSPLRGPKAGGSRLSLGGRRLRTGHAAEVSVSIGGVPCLVLSIQDDQINCQSGGSNRTGDHGITVRFGGAERHLQGMTYHYTPNPNITRASPSKSFLRGGRTIQVSGHNLDVVQEPKLRHESMCAVISSSAIRCVTPAVGPGARRARVRVHFLLDSLQFEFSTVSGGGEAFSYQPDPLLFPLNRKDRGKPYHHKPGSIISVEGVNLDLAISKEEVVALIGDGVCTVKTLTRHHLYCEPPAQQPPRPVRRGDEGLKHLPEFTVQMGSLNFSLGRVQYDSQAQISFPPEARVGVGVGATVVALMVLIIVLIY
;
A
#
# COMPACT_ATOMS: atom_id res chain seq x y z
N ALA A 1 9.84 -0.16 43.68
CA ALA A 1 8.73 0.76 44.10
C ALA A 1 7.49 -0.07 44.41
N ALA A 2 6.39 0.49 44.92
CA ALA A 2 5.16 -0.27 45.10
C ALA A 2 3.91 0.61 44.97
N GLN A 3 2.82 0.03 44.48
CA GLN A 3 1.49 0.66 44.37
C GLN A 3 0.39 -0.40 44.52
N VAL A 4 -0.72 -0.04 45.18
CA VAL A 4 -1.92 -0.90 45.25
C VAL A 4 -2.68 -0.83 43.92
N GLY A 5 -3.09 -2.00 43.42
CA GLY A 5 -4.10 -2.17 42.37
C GLY A 5 -5.32 -2.91 42.92
N HIS A 6 -6.51 -2.51 42.47
CA HIS A 6 -7.73 -3.24 42.77
C HIS A 6 -7.83 -4.47 41.86
N SER A 7 -7.85 -5.68 42.42
CA SER A 7 -8.27 -6.84 41.64
C SER A 7 -9.80 -6.90 41.61
N SER A 8 -10.39 -7.34 40.50
CA SER A 8 -11.81 -7.72 40.45
C SER A 8 -12.03 -9.20 40.77
N GLY A 9 -11.02 -9.87 41.33
CA GLY A 9 -11.08 -11.26 41.77
C GLY A 9 -11.65 -11.38 43.19
N PRO A 10 -11.78 -12.61 43.71
CA PRO A 10 -12.26 -12.85 45.07
C PRO A 10 -11.25 -12.45 46.16
N ASP A 11 -9.98 -12.22 45.82
CA ASP A 11 -8.86 -12.05 46.77
C ASP A 11 -8.55 -10.59 47.15
N GLY A 12 -9.42 -9.65 46.77
CA GLY A 12 -9.38 -8.25 47.20
C GLY A 12 -8.29 -7.38 46.57
N ASP A 13 -7.81 -6.38 47.32
CA ASP A 13 -6.79 -5.44 46.88
C ASP A 13 -5.38 -6.05 46.93
N THR A 14 -4.57 -5.75 45.91
CA THR A 14 -3.23 -6.32 45.75
C THR A 14 -2.19 -5.22 45.67
N LEU A 15 -1.16 -5.31 46.52
CA LEU A 15 0.03 -4.47 46.45
C LEU A 15 1.00 -5.03 45.40
N LEU A 16 1.21 -4.30 44.31
CA LEU A 16 2.22 -4.62 43.31
C LEU A 16 3.55 -3.97 43.73
N GLY A 17 4.57 -4.80 43.96
CA GLY A 17 5.89 -4.39 44.42
C GLY A 17 7.01 -4.75 43.44
N VAL A 18 7.93 -3.81 43.21
CA VAL A 18 9.11 -3.95 42.36
C VAL A 18 10.37 -3.96 43.22
N PHE A 19 11.13 -5.05 43.13
CA PHE A 19 12.32 -5.36 43.95
C PHE A 19 13.55 -5.62 43.05
N ALA A 20 14.74 -5.49 43.62
CA ALA A 20 16.01 -5.77 42.93
C ALA A 20 16.77 -6.90 43.64
N ALA A 21 17.48 -7.73 42.88
CA ALA A 21 18.25 -8.84 43.43
C ALA A 21 19.45 -8.34 44.25
N HIS A 22 19.64 -8.91 45.44
CA HIS A 22 20.73 -8.51 46.34
C HIS A 22 22.03 -9.26 45.99
N LEU A 23 23.06 -8.53 45.56
CA LEU A 23 24.41 -9.09 45.38
C LEU A 23 25.08 -9.29 46.74
N SER A 24 25.44 -10.54 47.06
CA SER A 24 26.13 -10.89 48.31
C SER A 24 27.65 -10.79 48.13
N SER A 25 28.21 -9.63 48.49
CA SER A 25 29.64 -9.35 48.39
C SER A 25 30.47 -10.18 49.39
N SER A 26 30.77 -11.42 49.03
CA SER A 26 31.78 -12.21 49.74
C SER A 26 33.18 -11.69 49.41
N SER A 27 34.01 -11.52 50.45
CA SER A 27 35.32 -10.85 50.44
C SER A 27 35.32 -9.35 50.11
N ALA A 28 35.37 -8.53 51.17
CA ALA A 28 35.88 -7.16 51.13
C ALA A 28 36.85 -6.98 52.32
N SER A 29 38.11 -6.67 52.03
CA SER A 29 39.09 -6.28 53.06
C SER A 29 38.78 -4.87 53.59
N SER A 30 39.33 -4.54 54.75
CA SER A 30 39.02 -3.29 55.46
C SER A 30 39.41 -2.02 54.69
N ASN A 31 38.67 -0.94 54.97
CA ASN A 31 38.90 0.45 54.54
C ASN A 31 38.48 0.85 53.11
N SER A 32 37.26 0.46 52.70
CA SER A 32 36.42 1.33 51.85
C SER A 32 34.97 1.34 52.35
N LYS A 33 34.27 2.47 52.16
CA LYS A 33 32.85 2.60 52.48
C LYS A 33 32.05 1.79 51.46
N PRO A 34 31.12 0.90 51.85
CA PRO A 34 30.42 0.05 50.89
C PRO A 34 29.50 0.88 49.99
N GLN A 35 29.88 1.04 48.72
CA GLN A 35 28.92 1.27 47.65
C GLN A 35 28.30 -0.08 47.33
N ALA A 36 27.00 -0.24 47.60
CA ALA A 36 26.27 -1.41 47.16
C ALA A 36 26.12 -1.37 45.63
N GLU A 37 26.80 -2.27 44.93
CA GLU A 37 26.53 -2.53 43.51
C GLU A 37 25.11 -3.09 43.41
N THR A 38 24.19 -2.33 42.81
CA THR A 38 22.80 -2.76 42.62
C THR A 38 22.73 -3.63 41.38
N SER A 39 22.29 -4.89 41.50
CA SER A 39 22.08 -5.79 40.37
C SER A 39 21.10 -5.19 39.35
N ASP A 40 21.35 -5.46 38.06
CA ASP A 40 20.35 -5.19 37.00
C ASP A 40 19.16 -6.17 37.06
N ALA A 41 19.31 -7.30 37.74
CA ALA A 41 18.21 -8.24 37.97
C ALA A 41 17.19 -7.69 38.97
N SER A 42 15.91 -7.77 38.60
CA SER A 42 14.77 -7.24 39.36
C SER A 42 13.48 -7.98 39.01
N ALA A 43 12.49 -7.91 39.89
CA ALA A 43 11.21 -8.61 39.72
C ALA A 43 10.02 -7.72 40.13
N LEU A 44 8.88 -7.99 39.51
CA LEU A 44 7.55 -7.58 39.98
C LEU A 44 6.94 -8.73 40.79
N CYS A 45 6.46 -8.46 42.00
CA CYS A 45 5.78 -9.39 42.90
C CYS A 45 4.42 -8.81 43.32
N LEU A 46 3.43 -9.66 43.60
CA LEU A 46 2.09 -9.28 44.05
C LEU A 46 1.86 -9.77 45.48
N PHE A 47 1.33 -8.91 46.35
CA PHE A 47 0.95 -9.27 47.73
C PHE A 47 -0.53 -8.94 47.96
N SER A 48 -1.32 -9.93 48.39
CA SER A 48 -2.70 -9.67 48.87
C SER A 48 -2.66 -8.81 50.13
N LEU A 49 -3.41 -7.70 50.16
CA LEU A 49 -3.50 -6.86 51.35
C LEU A 49 -4.12 -7.62 52.53
N ASP A 50 -5.11 -8.48 52.30
CA ASP A 50 -5.69 -9.36 53.33
C ASP A 50 -4.62 -10.25 53.99
N GLN A 51 -3.61 -10.71 53.23
CA GLN A 51 -2.50 -11.51 53.78
C GLN A 51 -1.49 -10.65 54.55
N LEU A 52 -1.23 -9.44 54.07
CA LEU A 52 -0.37 -8.47 54.74
C LEU A 52 -0.97 -8.02 56.08
N ASP A 53 -2.25 -7.65 56.11
CA ASP A 53 -2.95 -7.24 57.34
C ASP A 53 -3.02 -8.38 58.36
N ARG A 54 -3.30 -9.62 57.92
CA ARG A 54 -3.19 -10.82 58.79
C ARG A 54 -1.79 -11.01 59.38
N SER A 55 -0.73 -10.66 58.64
CA SER A 55 0.66 -10.73 59.13
C SER A 55 0.96 -9.62 60.17
N ILE A 56 0.45 -8.41 59.93
CA ILE A 56 0.56 -7.27 60.86
C ILE A 56 -0.21 -7.55 62.15
N ASP A 57 -1.47 -7.99 62.06
CA ASP A 57 -2.31 -8.39 63.18
C ASP A 57 -1.65 -9.51 63.99
N SER A 58 -1.14 -10.56 63.34
CA SER A 58 -0.42 -11.64 64.02
C SER A 58 0.83 -11.12 64.76
N THR A 59 1.58 -10.21 64.14
CA THR A 59 2.78 -9.60 64.76
C THR A 59 2.42 -8.76 65.99
N ARG A 60 1.34 -7.95 65.92
CA ARG A 60 0.79 -7.21 67.08
C ARG A 60 0.37 -8.18 68.18
N ASP A 61 -0.45 -9.18 67.84
CA ASP A 61 -1.09 -10.05 68.82
C ASP A 61 -0.06 -10.89 69.59
N LEU A 62 0.96 -11.41 68.89
CA LEU A 62 2.13 -12.07 69.51
C LEU A 62 2.92 -11.12 70.41
N CYS A 63 3.18 -9.89 69.97
CA CYS A 63 3.95 -8.91 70.76
C CYS A 63 3.18 -8.34 71.95
N TYR A 64 1.85 -8.30 71.90
CA TYR A 64 1.00 -7.83 73.00
C TYR A 64 0.65 -8.93 74.00
N THR A 65 0.54 -10.20 73.60
CA THR A 65 0.00 -11.27 74.47
C THR A 65 0.92 -12.47 74.72
N GLN A 66 2.03 -12.59 73.99
CA GLN A 66 2.93 -13.77 74.04
C GLN A 66 4.42 -13.40 74.09
N ASP A 67 4.75 -12.20 74.56
CA ASP A 67 6.13 -11.69 74.66
C ASP A 67 6.89 -11.71 73.31
N GLY A 68 6.14 -11.67 72.20
CA GLY A 68 6.64 -11.73 70.83
C GLY A 68 7.02 -13.13 70.32
N ARG A 69 6.62 -14.20 71.02
CA ARG A 69 7.03 -15.58 70.72
C ARG A 69 5.87 -16.43 70.23
N VAL A 70 6.16 -17.36 69.31
CA VAL A 70 5.22 -18.40 68.87
C VAL A 70 5.36 -19.67 69.72
N GLU A 71 4.40 -20.59 69.61
CA GLU A 71 4.52 -21.93 70.18
C GLU A 71 5.82 -22.61 69.73
N GLY A 72 6.60 -23.13 70.68
CA GLY A 72 8.00 -23.55 70.47
C GLY A 72 9.05 -22.54 70.96
N GLY A 73 8.66 -21.31 71.30
CA GLY A 73 9.48 -20.34 72.04
C GLY A 73 10.38 -19.44 71.20
N SER A 74 10.41 -19.63 69.87
CA SER A 74 11.08 -18.73 68.92
C SER A 74 10.46 -17.34 68.96
N GLN A 75 11.30 -16.29 69.08
CA GLN A 75 10.84 -14.91 68.98
C GLN A 75 10.60 -14.53 67.53
N VAL A 76 9.36 -14.20 67.20
CA VAL A 76 8.91 -13.76 65.87
C VAL A 76 8.69 -12.26 65.86
N ALA A 77 7.96 -11.72 66.84
CA ALA A 77 7.76 -10.28 66.98
C ALA A 77 8.75 -9.67 67.99
N TYR A 78 9.21 -8.46 67.72
CA TYR A 78 10.15 -7.72 68.55
C TYR A 78 9.93 -6.21 68.44
N ILE A 79 10.56 -5.45 69.34
CA ILE A 79 10.57 -3.98 69.28
C ILE A 79 11.85 -3.53 68.57
N GLU A 80 11.68 -2.66 67.59
CA GLU A 80 12.77 -2.13 66.76
C GLU A 80 13.39 -0.86 67.39
N TYR A 81 14.60 -0.49 66.97
CA TYR A 81 15.32 0.74 67.39
C TYR A 81 15.78 0.83 68.86
N GLU A 82 15.92 -0.29 69.58
CA GLU A 82 16.51 -0.37 70.94
C GLU A 82 15.93 0.59 72.01
N VAL A 83 14.67 1.03 71.85
CA VAL A 83 13.94 1.69 72.94
C VAL A 83 13.79 0.74 74.13
N LYS A 84 13.65 1.27 75.35
CA LYS A 84 13.55 0.47 76.60
C LYS A 84 12.24 -0.34 76.76
N SER A 85 11.52 -0.60 75.67
CA SER A 85 10.31 -1.41 75.63
C SER A 85 10.62 -2.78 75.03
N SER A 86 10.01 -3.82 75.57
CA SER A 86 9.95 -5.14 74.94
C SER A 86 8.53 -5.42 74.45
N CYS A 87 8.34 -6.52 73.71
CA CYS A 87 7.04 -7.18 73.68
C CYS A 87 6.65 -7.64 75.09
N ALA A 88 5.36 -7.88 75.32
CA ALA A 88 4.76 -8.07 76.63
C ALA A 88 3.70 -9.19 76.65
N ASN A 89 3.19 -9.45 77.85
CA ASN A 89 2.15 -10.43 78.14
C ASN A 89 0.93 -9.71 78.74
N LEU A 90 0.28 -8.87 77.94
CA LEU A 90 -0.92 -8.12 78.31
C LEU A 90 -2.17 -9.01 78.15
N PRO A 91 -3.25 -8.77 78.92
CA PRO A 91 -4.46 -9.60 78.82
C PRO A 91 -5.13 -9.47 77.44
N THR A 92 -5.74 -10.53 76.94
CA THR A 92 -6.21 -10.63 75.53
C THR A 92 -7.31 -9.64 75.13
N ASN A 93 -7.98 -8.99 76.08
CA ASN A 93 -8.89 -7.87 75.78
C ASN A 93 -8.16 -6.63 75.26
N THR A 94 -6.85 -6.49 75.52
CA THR A 94 -5.98 -5.40 75.01
C THR A 94 -6.06 -5.29 73.50
N LEU A 95 -6.12 -6.41 72.77
CA LEU A 95 -6.21 -6.47 71.31
C LEU A 95 -7.45 -5.73 70.78
N LYS A 96 -8.58 -5.83 71.51
CA LYS A 96 -9.84 -5.16 71.16
C LYS A 96 -9.94 -3.73 71.71
N ALA A 97 -9.19 -3.41 72.76
CA ALA A 97 -9.14 -2.07 73.35
C ALA A 97 -8.22 -1.12 72.57
N TYR A 98 -7.11 -1.64 72.01
CA TYR A 98 -6.07 -0.87 71.32
C TYR A 98 -5.63 -1.54 70.01
N PRO A 99 -6.54 -1.77 69.04
CA PRO A 99 -6.20 -2.45 67.78
C PRO A 99 -5.13 -1.70 66.96
N CYS A 100 -5.12 -0.37 67.06
CA CYS A 100 -4.12 0.52 66.46
C CYS A 100 -2.96 0.88 67.41
N GLY A 101 -2.87 0.25 68.58
CA GLY A 101 -1.93 0.60 69.65
C GLY A 101 -2.32 1.84 70.48
N SER A 102 -1.42 2.21 71.40
CA SER A 102 -1.54 3.30 72.36
C SER A 102 -0.16 3.63 72.96
N ASP A 103 -0.01 4.78 73.61
CA ASP A 103 1.22 5.21 74.32
C ASP A 103 1.64 4.26 75.48
N HIS A 104 0.84 3.23 75.76
CA HIS A 104 1.05 2.24 76.82
C HIS A 104 1.16 0.79 76.30
N THR A 105 1.17 0.59 74.98
CA THR A 105 1.38 -0.73 74.35
C THR A 105 2.76 -0.85 73.68
N PRO A 106 3.36 -2.04 73.58
CA PRO A 106 4.66 -2.24 72.92
C PRO A 106 4.71 -1.65 71.49
N SER A 107 5.66 -0.75 71.23
CA SER A 107 5.83 -0.06 69.94
C SER A 107 7.25 0.55 69.82
N PRO A 108 7.85 0.67 68.62
CA PRO A 108 7.39 0.14 67.33
C PRO A 108 7.69 -1.34 67.17
N MET A 109 6.75 -2.11 66.61
CA MET A 109 6.86 -3.57 66.44
C MET A 109 7.38 -3.95 65.06
N ALA A 110 8.16 -5.03 64.99
CA ALA A 110 8.62 -5.65 63.76
C ALA A 110 8.53 -7.19 63.83
N SER A 111 8.44 -7.85 62.67
CA SER A 111 8.47 -9.31 62.51
C SER A 111 9.86 -9.78 62.05
N ARG A 112 10.29 -10.97 62.49
CA ARG A 112 11.44 -11.71 61.95
C ARG A 112 11.08 -12.64 60.80
N ILE A 113 9.79 -12.92 60.61
CA ILE A 113 9.29 -13.71 59.47
C ILE A 113 8.90 -12.70 58.37
N PRO A 114 9.54 -12.74 57.18
CA PRO A 114 9.14 -11.90 56.05
C PRO A 114 7.81 -12.40 55.46
N LEU A 115 7.09 -11.51 54.79
CA LEU A 115 6.03 -11.91 53.88
C LEU A 115 6.66 -12.20 52.51
N GLU A 116 6.58 -13.46 52.08
CA GLU A 116 7.10 -13.91 50.78
C GLU A 116 6.00 -13.90 49.72
N ALA A 117 6.37 -13.64 48.47
CA ALA A 117 5.50 -13.66 47.30
C ALA A 117 6.30 -14.07 46.05
N GLU A 118 5.66 -14.75 45.12
CA GLU A 118 6.30 -15.17 43.86
C GLU A 118 6.47 -13.98 42.90
N ALA A 119 7.48 -14.07 42.03
CA ALA A 119 7.72 -13.10 40.97
C ALA A 119 6.77 -13.38 39.79
N VAL A 120 5.97 -12.40 39.40
CA VAL A 120 5.06 -12.49 38.25
C VAL A 120 5.73 -12.05 36.95
N LEU A 121 6.80 -11.25 37.04
CA LEU A 121 7.62 -10.82 35.91
C LEU A 121 9.06 -10.53 36.37
N ASP A 122 10.02 -11.25 35.81
CA ASP A 122 11.45 -10.97 35.97
C ASP A 122 11.97 -10.03 34.88
N SER A 123 12.85 -9.11 35.28
CA SER A 123 13.65 -8.28 34.37
C SER A 123 15.12 -8.38 34.75
N THR A 124 15.88 -9.09 33.91
CA THR A 124 17.35 -9.22 33.99
C THR A 124 18.08 -8.24 33.07
N ALA A 125 17.38 -7.68 32.08
CA ALA A 125 17.95 -6.81 31.06
C ALA A 125 18.07 -5.34 31.51
N ALA A 126 17.29 -4.92 32.50
CA ALA A 126 17.37 -3.59 33.13
C ALA A 126 16.69 -3.63 34.50
N ARG A 127 17.32 -3.05 35.53
CA ARG A 127 16.67 -2.94 36.84
C ARG A 127 15.39 -2.11 36.75
N LEU A 128 14.25 -2.68 37.14
CA LEU A 128 12.98 -1.98 37.30
C LEU A 128 13.08 -0.94 38.43
N THR A 129 12.43 0.21 38.27
CA THR A 129 12.52 1.37 39.18
C THR A 129 11.18 1.84 39.72
N ALA A 130 10.14 1.80 38.87
CA ALA A 130 8.81 2.35 39.15
C ALA A 130 7.70 1.36 38.78
N VAL A 131 6.53 1.51 39.40
CA VAL A 131 5.30 0.78 39.06
C VAL A 131 4.12 1.73 39.25
N ALA A 132 3.21 1.75 38.28
CA ALA A 132 1.89 2.34 38.38
C ALA A 132 0.85 1.34 37.86
N VAL A 133 -0.36 1.35 38.42
CA VAL A 133 -1.39 0.33 38.13
C VAL A 133 -2.69 1.00 37.74
N HIS A 134 -3.34 0.48 36.69
CA HIS A 134 -4.66 0.87 36.21
C HIS A 134 -5.52 -0.39 36.06
N VAL A 135 -6.83 -0.28 36.28
CA VAL A 135 -7.77 -1.41 36.22
C VAL A 135 -8.89 -1.06 35.27
N ARG A 136 -9.14 -1.91 34.26
CA ARG A 136 -10.17 -1.70 33.24
C ARG A 136 -10.82 -3.04 32.86
N GLU A 137 -12.15 -3.08 32.81
CA GLU A 137 -12.93 -4.25 32.36
C GLU A 137 -12.52 -5.57 33.04
N GLY A 138 -12.22 -5.53 34.34
CA GLY A 138 -11.79 -6.70 35.13
C GLY A 138 -10.31 -7.13 34.96
N HIS A 139 -9.54 -6.39 34.17
CA HIS A 139 -8.12 -6.65 33.92
C HIS A 139 -7.24 -5.59 34.60
N SER A 140 -6.08 -6.00 35.11
CA SER A 140 -5.08 -5.09 35.66
C SER A 140 -3.98 -4.80 34.63
N ILE A 141 -3.55 -3.55 34.54
CA ILE A 141 -2.49 -3.10 33.64
C ILE A 141 -1.44 -2.38 34.48
N ALA A 142 -0.25 -2.97 34.54
CA ALA A 142 0.90 -2.43 35.25
C ALA A 142 1.84 -1.72 34.26
N PHE A 143 2.10 -0.45 34.52
CA PHE A 143 3.11 0.35 33.85
C PHE A 143 4.39 0.30 34.69
N LEU A 144 5.46 -0.26 34.16
CA LEU A 144 6.74 -0.39 34.86
C LEU A 144 7.78 0.54 34.26
N GLY A 145 8.41 1.37 35.08
CA GLY A 145 9.58 2.14 34.67
C GLY A 145 10.86 1.36 34.92
N ASP A 146 11.85 1.46 34.03
CA ASP A 146 13.18 0.87 34.21
C ASP A 146 14.31 1.90 34.38
N SER A 147 15.50 1.36 34.69
CA SER A 147 16.76 2.11 34.86
C SER A 147 17.42 2.57 33.56
N LYS A 148 16.98 2.07 32.40
CA LYS A 148 17.44 2.50 31.07
C LYS A 148 16.53 3.58 30.46
N GLY A 149 15.43 3.90 31.12
CA GLY A 149 14.48 4.94 30.75
C GLY A 149 13.35 4.46 29.84
N ASN A 150 12.98 3.19 29.90
CA ASN A 150 11.84 2.61 29.19
C ASN A 150 10.62 2.47 30.11
N LEU A 151 9.44 2.73 29.55
CA LEU A 151 8.15 2.39 30.15
C LEU A 151 7.65 1.09 29.52
N LEU A 152 7.56 0.02 30.31
CA LEU A 152 6.93 -1.25 29.94
C LEU A 152 5.43 -1.15 30.23
N LYS A 153 4.58 -1.57 29.28
CA LYS A 153 3.14 -1.82 29.53
C LYS A 153 2.94 -3.34 29.70
N VAL A 154 2.43 -3.75 30.86
CA VAL A 154 2.25 -5.16 31.24
C VAL A 154 0.77 -5.42 31.54
N PHE A 155 0.19 -6.39 30.85
CA PHE A 155 -1.16 -6.90 31.09
C PHE A 155 -1.10 -8.02 32.15
N LEU A 156 -2.03 -7.96 33.10
CA LEU A 156 -2.21 -8.92 34.19
C LEU A 156 -3.65 -9.45 34.11
N GLY A 157 -3.78 -10.66 33.56
CA GLY A 157 -5.04 -11.36 33.37
C GLY A 157 -5.59 -11.97 34.65
N TRP A 158 -6.93 -12.08 34.70
CA TRP A 158 -7.70 -12.71 35.78
C TRP A 158 -7.55 -14.24 35.80
N ASP A 159 -7.02 -14.82 34.72
CA ASP A 159 -6.57 -16.21 34.58
C ASP A 159 -5.14 -16.44 35.11
N GLY A 160 -4.45 -15.38 35.56
CA GLY A 160 -3.04 -15.41 35.95
C GLY A 160 -2.06 -15.17 34.80
N GLN A 161 -2.54 -14.85 33.58
CA GLN A 161 -1.66 -14.52 32.46
C GLN A 161 -0.91 -13.21 32.68
N VAL A 162 0.41 -13.21 32.46
CA VAL A 162 1.25 -12.01 32.54
C VAL A 162 1.93 -11.79 31.20
N MET A 163 1.70 -10.63 30.58
CA MET A 163 2.25 -10.31 29.26
C MET A 163 2.75 -8.87 29.18
N THR A 164 4.04 -8.68 28.91
CA THR A 164 4.56 -7.37 28.48
C THR A 164 4.22 -7.18 27.00
N TYR A 165 3.18 -6.39 26.72
CA TYR A 165 2.67 -6.19 25.35
C TYR A 165 3.31 -4.99 24.64
N ALA A 166 3.88 -4.03 25.38
CA ALA A 166 4.60 -2.90 24.80
C ALA A 166 5.79 -2.45 25.65
N SER A 167 6.82 -1.91 25.00
CA SER A 167 7.95 -1.22 25.64
C SER A 167 8.20 0.09 24.90
N SER A 168 8.18 1.21 25.63
CA SER A 168 8.25 2.57 25.09
C SER A 168 9.45 3.32 25.67
N PRO A 169 10.46 3.70 24.86
CA PRO A 169 11.55 4.53 25.35
C PRO A 169 11.04 5.93 25.73
N VAL A 170 11.42 6.40 26.92
CA VAL A 170 11.08 7.72 27.44
C VAL A 170 12.28 8.64 27.33
N GLN A 171 13.40 8.27 27.96
CA GLN A 171 14.67 8.99 27.87
C GLN A 171 15.86 8.02 28.02
N PRO A 172 16.65 7.76 26.97
CA PRO A 172 17.74 6.78 27.03
C PRO A 172 18.73 7.01 28.18
N ASN A 173 18.99 5.96 28.95
CA ASN A 173 19.90 5.91 30.11
C ASN A 173 19.53 6.87 31.26
N ALA A 174 18.28 7.36 31.33
CA ALA A 174 17.76 8.13 32.46
C ALA A 174 16.71 7.28 33.21
N PRO A 175 17.04 6.73 34.40
CA PRO A 175 16.09 5.95 35.20
C PRO A 175 14.76 6.66 35.42
N ILE A 176 13.66 5.97 35.18
CA ILE A 176 12.32 6.50 35.51
C ILE A 176 12.20 6.54 37.03
N HIS A 177 11.77 7.69 37.56
CA HIS A 177 11.59 7.91 38.99
C HIS A 177 10.40 7.10 39.51
N ARG A 178 10.41 6.78 40.81
CA ARG A 178 9.36 5.97 41.44
C ARG A 178 7.96 6.62 41.38
N ASP A 179 7.92 7.93 41.22
CA ASP A 179 6.69 8.74 41.12
C ASP A 179 6.14 8.70 39.69
N LEU A 180 5.79 7.50 39.24
CA LEU A 180 5.10 7.24 37.99
C LEU A 180 3.59 7.29 38.28
N LEU A 181 2.86 8.22 37.68
CA LEU A 181 1.49 8.54 38.10
C LEU A 181 0.52 8.63 36.91
N LEU A 182 -0.71 8.15 37.09
CA LEU A 182 -1.78 8.30 36.09
C LEU A 182 -2.60 9.57 36.34
N ASP A 183 -3.26 10.10 35.31
CA ASP A 183 -4.28 11.15 35.49
C ASP A 183 -5.59 10.58 36.08
N GLN A 184 -6.49 11.44 36.56
CA GLN A 184 -7.72 11.05 37.26
C GLN A 184 -8.70 10.18 36.43
N ARG A 185 -8.48 10.05 35.11
CA ARG A 185 -9.26 9.17 34.23
C ARG A 185 -8.48 7.93 33.80
N GLY A 186 -7.19 7.86 34.14
CA GLY A 186 -6.27 6.86 33.63
C GLY A 186 -6.07 6.96 32.11
N ALA A 187 -6.29 8.14 31.52
CA ALA A 187 -6.14 8.39 30.08
C ALA A 187 -4.70 8.79 29.71
N HIS A 188 -3.93 9.26 30.70
CA HIS A 188 -2.53 9.65 30.55
C HIS A 188 -1.68 9.19 31.72
N ILE A 189 -0.40 8.99 31.45
CA ILE A 189 0.64 8.71 32.44
C ILE A 189 1.68 9.85 32.46
N TYR A 190 2.03 10.30 33.66
CA TYR A 190 3.08 11.25 33.95
C TYR A 190 4.33 10.46 34.33
N ILE A 191 5.37 10.59 33.51
CA ILE A 191 6.63 9.86 33.63
C ILE A 191 7.71 10.87 34.02
N MET A 192 8.34 10.64 35.17
CA MET A 192 9.42 11.50 35.69
C MET A 192 10.76 10.81 35.51
N THR A 193 11.80 11.57 35.15
CA THR A 193 13.21 11.15 35.19
C THR A 193 14.00 12.11 36.09
N SER A 194 15.32 11.94 36.19
CA SER A 194 16.20 12.92 36.87
C SER A 194 16.23 14.31 36.20
N TYR A 195 15.67 14.47 35.00
CA TYR A 195 15.81 15.70 34.19
C TYR A 195 14.49 16.20 33.56
N THR A 196 13.48 15.36 33.43
CA THR A 196 12.21 15.69 32.73
C THR A 196 10.99 15.15 33.46
N VAL A 197 9.84 15.75 33.18
CA VAL A 197 8.52 15.16 33.41
C VAL A 197 7.79 15.19 32.07
N GLU A 198 7.39 14.03 31.57
CA GLU A 198 6.65 13.87 30.31
C GLU A 198 5.22 13.37 30.61
N LYS A 199 4.22 13.95 29.94
CA LYS A 199 2.84 13.45 29.95
C LYS A 199 2.59 12.70 28.64
N ARG A 200 2.38 11.39 28.69
CA ARG A 200 1.99 10.56 27.53
C ARG A 200 0.54 10.06 27.68
N PRO A 201 -0.19 9.77 26.59
CA PRO A 201 -1.40 8.96 26.68
C PRO A 201 -1.06 7.55 27.20
N VAL A 202 -2.06 6.81 27.70
CA VAL A 202 -1.85 5.39 28.05
C VAL A 202 -1.75 4.47 26.84
N ALA A 203 -2.39 4.86 25.72
CA ALA A 203 -2.28 4.20 24.43
C ALA A 203 -2.51 5.17 23.27
N GLU A 204 -1.89 4.86 22.14
CA GLU A 204 -1.79 5.68 20.94
C GLU A 204 -2.84 5.30 19.87
N CYS A 205 -4.04 4.86 20.30
CA CYS A 205 -5.06 4.24 19.43
C CYS A 205 -5.41 5.05 18.16
N GLY A 206 -5.33 6.39 18.21
CA GLY A 206 -5.62 7.27 17.07
C GLY A 206 -4.60 7.21 15.91
N ASP A 207 -3.47 6.53 16.08
CA ASP A 207 -2.54 6.23 14.98
C ASP A 207 -3.08 5.12 14.03
N HIS A 208 -4.16 4.41 14.43
CA HIS A 208 -4.81 3.36 13.66
C HIS A 208 -6.07 3.89 12.97
N LEU A 209 -6.01 4.03 11.63
CA LEU A 209 -7.03 4.72 10.83
C LEU A 209 -8.19 3.82 10.37
N ASP A 210 -8.02 2.50 10.47
CA ASP A 210 -8.96 1.49 9.99
C ASP A 210 -9.15 0.37 11.03
N CYS A 211 -10.21 -0.42 10.88
CA CYS A 211 -10.52 -1.49 11.82
C CYS A 211 -9.42 -2.57 11.88
N SER A 212 -8.84 -2.95 10.75
CA SER A 212 -7.87 -4.05 10.67
C SER A 212 -6.56 -3.68 11.35
N SER A 213 -6.05 -2.47 11.13
CA SER A 213 -4.87 -1.96 11.85
C SER A 213 -5.17 -1.70 13.34
N CYS A 214 -6.39 -1.26 13.68
CA CYS A 214 -6.83 -1.05 15.06
C CYS A 214 -6.87 -2.35 15.86
N LEU A 215 -7.49 -3.41 15.33
CA LEU A 215 -7.54 -4.71 16.01
C LEU A 215 -6.14 -5.37 16.05
N SER A 216 -5.35 -5.22 14.99
CA SER A 216 -3.97 -5.75 14.92
C SER A 216 -3.00 -5.11 15.92
N ALA A 217 -3.33 -3.95 16.51
CA ALA A 217 -2.48 -3.24 17.47
C ALA A 217 -2.21 -4.05 18.76
N LYS A 218 -3.20 -4.83 19.21
CA LYS A 218 -3.20 -5.62 20.45
C LYS A 218 -2.78 -4.80 21.68
N ASP A 219 -3.29 -3.58 21.80
CA ASP A 219 -3.22 -2.78 23.03
C ASP A 219 -4.57 -2.88 23.80
N PRO A 220 -4.59 -3.32 25.07
CA PRO A 220 -5.80 -3.43 25.90
C PRO A 220 -6.67 -2.17 25.99
N TYR A 221 -6.13 -0.98 25.74
CA TYR A 221 -6.89 0.26 25.74
C TYR A 221 -7.65 0.53 24.44
N CYS A 222 -7.26 -0.09 23.33
CA CYS A 222 -7.74 0.27 22.00
C CYS A 222 -8.85 -0.67 21.49
N GLY A 223 -9.73 -0.10 20.68
CA GLY A 223 -10.74 -0.85 19.94
C GLY A 223 -11.43 0.00 18.89
N TRP A 224 -12.09 -0.66 17.94
CA TRP A 224 -12.72 -0.01 16.79
C TRP A 224 -14.16 0.39 17.11
N CYS A 225 -14.47 1.68 17.06
CA CYS A 225 -15.82 2.18 17.22
C CYS A 225 -16.61 2.08 15.91
N VAL A 226 -17.41 1.02 15.78
CA VAL A 226 -18.03 0.60 14.52
C VAL A 226 -18.91 1.69 13.87
N LEU A 227 -19.64 2.47 14.67
CA LEU A 227 -20.54 3.54 14.19
C LEU A 227 -19.90 4.94 14.18
N ASP A 228 -18.67 5.06 14.68
CA ASP A 228 -17.91 6.32 14.80
C ASP A 228 -16.73 6.37 13.80
N GLY A 229 -16.41 5.24 13.14
CA GLY A 229 -15.41 5.15 12.06
C GLY A 229 -13.97 5.39 12.48
N ARG A 230 -13.61 5.09 13.75
CA ARG A 230 -12.27 5.34 14.30
C ARG A 230 -11.84 4.30 15.33
N CYS A 231 -10.53 4.13 15.47
CA CYS A 231 -9.92 3.45 16.61
C CYS A 231 -9.85 4.40 17.82
N GLY A 232 -10.12 3.91 19.02
CA GLY A 232 -10.10 4.75 20.23
C GLY A 232 -10.34 4.00 21.53
N LEU A 233 -10.30 4.73 22.64
CA LEU A 233 -10.68 4.21 23.95
C LEU A 233 -12.18 3.90 23.97
N ARG A 234 -12.60 2.90 24.74
CA ARG A 234 -14.02 2.54 24.93
C ARG A 234 -14.88 3.72 25.42
N GLU A 235 -14.28 4.66 26.15
CA GLU A 235 -14.92 5.88 26.68
C GLU A 235 -14.98 7.08 25.70
N ASP A 236 -14.13 7.09 24.66
CA ASP A 236 -14.22 8.04 23.54
C ASP A 236 -15.23 7.58 22.46
N CYS A 237 -15.87 6.44 22.72
CA CYS A 237 -16.79 5.73 21.85
C CYS A 237 -18.23 5.99 22.31
N GLN A 238 -19.05 6.68 21.50
CA GLN A 238 -20.36 7.20 21.99
C GLN A 238 -21.31 6.12 22.53
N ARG A 239 -21.13 4.88 22.06
CA ARG A 239 -21.92 3.70 22.43
C ARG A 239 -21.06 2.50 22.85
N GLY A 240 -19.79 2.71 23.23
CA GLY A 240 -18.84 1.61 23.49
C GLY A 240 -19.23 0.64 24.61
N SER A 241 -20.16 1.04 25.49
CA SER A 241 -20.77 0.17 26.50
C SER A 241 -21.75 -0.87 25.95
N LEU A 242 -22.26 -0.70 24.72
CA LEU A 242 -23.20 -1.60 24.07
C LEU A 242 -22.47 -2.67 23.24
N GLY A 243 -22.99 -3.90 23.23
CA GLY A 243 -22.40 -5.02 22.48
C GLY A 243 -22.33 -4.76 20.98
N GLY A 244 -21.19 -5.08 20.36
CA GLY A 244 -20.93 -4.86 18.92
C GLY A 244 -20.54 -3.43 18.53
N HIS A 245 -20.73 -2.42 19.38
CA HIS A 245 -20.42 -1.02 19.02
C HIS A 245 -18.92 -0.66 19.14
N TRP A 246 -18.16 -1.39 19.97
CA TRP A 246 -16.71 -1.25 20.13
C TRP A 246 -16.06 -2.63 20.10
N LEU A 247 -15.23 -2.88 19.08
CA LEU A 247 -14.51 -4.14 18.90
C LEU A 247 -13.16 -4.04 19.62
N TRP A 248 -12.94 -4.84 20.67
CA TRP A 248 -11.73 -4.74 21.49
C TRP A 248 -10.50 -5.32 20.78
N SER A 249 -9.41 -4.56 20.69
CA SER A 249 -8.17 -4.99 20.01
C SER A 249 -7.45 -6.16 20.70
N PHE A 250 -7.71 -6.38 21.99
CA PHE A 250 -7.03 -7.42 22.77
C PHE A 250 -7.78 -8.76 22.81
N ASP A 251 -9.03 -8.82 22.33
CA ASP A 251 -9.79 -10.06 22.23
C ASP A 251 -9.52 -10.75 20.87
N PRO A 252 -8.88 -11.93 20.85
CA PRO A 252 -8.51 -12.62 19.62
C PRO A 252 -9.72 -13.22 18.87
N ALA A 253 -10.93 -13.18 19.42
CA ALA A 253 -12.15 -13.56 18.73
C ALA A 253 -12.82 -12.39 17.98
N GLN A 254 -12.35 -11.15 18.17
CA GLN A 254 -12.87 -10.00 17.42
C GLN A 254 -12.30 -9.95 16.01
N GLN A 255 -13.19 -9.70 15.04
CA GLN A 255 -12.85 -9.43 13.65
C GLN A 255 -13.67 -8.23 13.16
N CYS A 256 -13.15 -7.54 12.14
CA CYS A 256 -13.87 -6.44 11.52
C CYS A 256 -15.16 -6.92 10.85
N LEU A 257 -16.19 -6.06 10.86
CA LEU A 257 -17.46 -6.39 10.23
C LEU A 257 -17.27 -6.46 8.71
N ALA A 258 -17.69 -7.58 8.14
CA ALA A 258 -17.64 -7.86 6.71
C ALA A 258 -18.97 -8.45 6.28
N ILE A 259 -19.38 -8.16 5.04
CA ILE A 259 -20.56 -8.79 4.41
C ILE A 259 -20.22 -10.27 4.18
N GLN A 260 -20.89 -11.14 4.92
CA GLN A 260 -20.63 -12.59 4.89
C GLN A 260 -21.29 -13.25 3.68
N GLU A 261 -22.49 -12.79 3.34
CA GLU A 261 -23.30 -13.33 2.25
C GLU A 261 -24.25 -12.26 1.70
N LEU A 262 -24.42 -12.27 0.38
CA LEU A 262 -25.53 -11.62 -0.32
C LEU A 262 -26.49 -12.69 -0.85
N ASN A 263 -27.80 -12.45 -0.81
CA ASN A 263 -28.78 -13.34 -1.47
C ASN A 263 -28.62 -13.37 -2.99
N VAL A 264 -28.07 -12.30 -3.58
CA VAL A 264 -27.80 -12.11 -5.00
C VAL A 264 -26.54 -11.25 -5.13
N TYR A 265 -25.58 -11.65 -5.97
CA TYR A 265 -24.31 -10.93 -6.19
C TYR A 265 -24.26 -10.12 -7.50
N ASN A 266 -25.21 -10.35 -8.40
CA ASN A 266 -25.33 -9.64 -9.67
C ASN A 266 -26.79 -9.44 -10.08
N VAL A 267 -27.12 -8.26 -10.62
CA VAL A 267 -28.47 -7.85 -11.02
C VAL A 267 -28.39 -7.13 -12.37
N SER A 268 -29.44 -7.24 -13.19
CA SER A 268 -29.53 -6.48 -14.44
C SER A 268 -29.72 -4.99 -14.17
N ARG A 269 -28.96 -4.14 -14.86
CA ARG A 269 -29.02 -2.68 -14.74
C ARG A 269 -30.44 -2.18 -15.02
N GLY A 270 -31.04 -1.54 -14.01
CA GLY A 270 -32.40 -0.97 -14.10
C GLY A 270 -33.52 -1.82 -13.48
N ASP A 271 -33.25 -3.07 -13.08
CA ASP A 271 -34.21 -3.86 -12.32
C ASP A 271 -34.06 -3.56 -10.81
N GLN A 272 -35.01 -2.82 -10.23
CA GLN A 272 -35.08 -2.55 -8.78
C GLN A 272 -35.31 -3.87 -8.01
N THR A 273 -34.24 -4.40 -7.43
CA THR A 273 -34.17 -5.75 -6.84
C THR A 273 -33.82 -5.67 -5.35
N PRO A 274 -34.55 -6.36 -4.45
CA PRO A 274 -34.24 -6.38 -3.02
C PRO A 274 -33.08 -7.35 -2.72
N ILE A 275 -31.93 -6.78 -2.37
CA ILE A 275 -30.73 -7.51 -1.93
C ILE A 275 -30.75 -7.62 -0.41
N GLY A 276 -30.66 -8.85 0.09
CA GLY A 276 -30.38 -9.16 1.49
C GLY A 276 -28.87 -9.20 1.72
N VAL A 277 -28.40 -8.43 2.70
CA VAL A 277 -26.99 -8.26 3.06
C VAL A 277 -26.79 -8.79 4.49
N SER A 278 -26.13 -9.94 4.63
CA SER A 278 -25.89 -10.57 5.94
C SER A 278 -24.55 -10.12 6.52
N VAL A 279 -24.59 -9.54 7.72
CA VAL A 279 -23.42 -9.03 8.46
C VAL A 279 -23.51 -9.51 9.92
N LEU A 280 -22.57 -10.36 10.32
CA LEU A 280 -22.50 -10.86 11.70
C LEU A 280 -21.99 -9.74 12.62
N GLY A 281 -22.56 -9.66 13.83
CA GLY A 281 -22.17 -8.66 14.85
C GLY A 281 -22.63 -7.23 14.59
N LEU A 282 -23.53 -7.00 13.63
CA LEU A 282 -24.03 -5.67 13.27
C LEU A 282 -24.62 -4.92 14.49
N PRO A 283 -24.16 -3.68 14.81
CA PRO A 283 -24.59 -2.97 16.01
C PRO A 283 -26.09 -2.65 16.05
N ALA A 284 -26.64 -2.52 17.25
CA ALA A 284 -28.05 -2.18 17.45
C ALA A 284 -28.31 -0.67 17.33
N LEU A 285 -29.30 -0.28 16.51
CA LEU A 285 -29.66 1.11 16.28
C LEU A 285 -30.87 1.56 17.12
N GLY A 286 -31.01 2.87 17.32
CA GLY A 286 -32.16 3.50 17.95
C GLY A 286 -33.43 3.42 17.11
N LYS A 287 -34.58 3.76 17.70
CA LYS A 287 -35.91 3.57 17.08
C LYS A 287 -36.19 4.37 15.80
N GLU A 288 -35.39 5.37 15.50
CA GLU A 288 -35.47 6.21 14.29
C GLU A 288 -34.15 6.20 13.49
N GLU A 289 -33.24 5.29 13.84
CA GLU A 289 -31.93 5.16 13.20
C GLU A 289 -31.91 3.93 12.29
N VAL A 290 -31.41 4.10 11.07
CA VAL A 290 -31.28 3.04 10.07
C VAL A 290 -29.85 3.00 9.51
N TYR A 291 -29.46 1.83 9.01
CA TYR A 291 -28.35 1.74 8.07
C TYR A 291 -28.83 2.13 6.67
N SER A 292 -27.89 2.47 5.79
CA SER A 292 -28.13 2.62 4.35
C SER A 292 -27.11 1.82 3.57
N CYS A 293 -27.54 1.18 2.48
CA CYS A 293 -26.61 0.63 1.51
C CYS A 293 -26.20 1.72 0.53
N PHE A 294 -24.91 1.84 0.26
CA PHE A 294 -24.37 2.71 -0.78
C PHE A 294 -23.80 1.84 -1.90
N PHE A 295 -24.37 1.97 -3.09
CA PHE A 295 -23.83 1.40 -4.32
C PHE A 295 -22.88 2.45 -4.90
N GLN A 296 -21.59 2.32 -4.56
CA GLN A 296 -20.57 3.36 -4.70
C GLN A 296 -20.94 4.64 -3.93
N ASP A 297 -21.61 5.58 -4.57
CA ASP A 297 -22.07 6.85 -3.97
C ASP A 297 -23.60 6.96 -3.85
N THR A 298 -24.36 6.06 -4.47
CA THR A 298 -25.82 6.13 -4.51
C THR A 298 -26.46 5.43 -3.32
N GLU A 299 -27.12 6.20 -2.45
CA GLU A 299 -27.78 5.73 -1.23
C GLU A 299 -29.10 4.99 -1.52
N ALA A 300 -29.27 3.83 -0.88
CA ALA A 300 -30.51 3.07 -0.79
C ALA A 300 -30.85 2.77 0.68
N PRO A 301 -32.07 3.10 1.17
CA PRO A 301 -32.42 2.95 2.58
C PRO A 301 -32.52 1.48 2.96
N ALA A 302 -31.81 1.06 4.02
CA ALA A 302 -31.80 -0.31 4.47
C ALA A 302 -32.95 -0.60 5.44
N ARG A 303 -33.51 -1.81 5.37
CA ARG A 303 -34.47 -2.35 6.35
C ARG A 303 -33.81 -3.47 7.13
N LEU A 304 -33.97 -3.48 8.45
CA LEU A 304 -33.42 -4.56 9.29
C LEU A 304 -34.06 -5.91 8.94
N SER A 305 -33.23 -6.95 8.86
CA SER A 305 -33.58 -8.33 8.59
C SER A 305 -33.07 -9.23 9.73
N LEU A 306 -33.44 -10.51 9.75
CA LEU A 306 -33.09 -11.46 10.82
C LEU A 306 -31.57 -11.72 10.95
N THR A 307 -30.80 -11.48 9.88
CA THR A 307 -29.35 -11.77 9.80
C THR A 307 -28.51 -10.56 9.33
N GLY A 308 -29.09 -9.37 9.28
CA GLY A 308 -28.45 -8.18 8.70
C GLY A 308 -29.47 -7.16 8.21
N VAL A 309 -29.37 -6.74 6.95
CA VAL A 309 -30.30 -5.77 6.33
C VAL A 309 -30.78 -6.19 4.95
N THR A 310 -31.80 -5.50 4.44
CA THR A 310 -32.29 -5.62 3.06
C THR A 310 -32.36 -4.22 2.42
N CYS A 311 -31.79 -4.07 1.23
CA CYS A 311 -31.72 -2.82 0.46
C CYS A 311 -32.23 -3.04 -0.98
N SER A 312 -32.75 -2.01 -1.65
CA SER A 312 -33.06 -2.09 -3.09
C SER A 312 -31.88 -1.62 -3.93
N THR A 313 -31.67 -2.19 -5.12
CA THR A 313 -30.74 -1.63 -6.11
C THR A 313 -31.19 -0.25 -6.60
N PRO A 314 -30.27 0.65 -7.01
CA PRO A 314 -30.63 1.95 -7.59
C PRO A 314 -31.12 1.86 -9.03
N ASP A 315 -31.73 2.94 -9.50
CA ASP A 315 -32.14 3.10 -10.89
C ASP A 315 -30.95 3.22 -11.87
N ALA A 316 -31.17 2.79 -13.12
CA ALA A 316 -30.13 2.70 -14.15
C ALA A 316 -29.42 4.03 -14.48
N ASP A 317 -30.09 5.16 -14.23
CA ASP A 317 -29.59 6.51 -14.53
C ASP A 317 -28.57 7.02 -13.49
N ILE A 318 -28.50 6.38 -12.31
CA ILE A 318 -27.68 6.78 -11.15
C ILE A 318 -26.49 5.82 -10.91
N LEU A 319 -26.31 4.84 -11.79
CA LEU A 319 -25.21 3.88 -11.74
C LEU A 319 -24.08 4.29 -12.72
N PRO A 320 -22.80 4.01 -12.43
CA PRO A 320 -21.70 4.29 -13.36
C PRO A 320 -21.95 3.67 -14.74
N LEU A 321 -21.52 4.32 -15.82
CA LEU A 321 -21.66 3.76 -17.16
C LEU A 321 -20.78 2.50 -17.32
N ILE A 322 -21.24 1.56 -18.13
CA ILE A 322 -20.47 0.37 -18.51
C ILE A 322 -19.48 0.76 -19.62
N GLY A 323 -18.26 0.22 -19.59
CA GLY A 323 -17.18 0.56 -20.51
C GLY A 323 -17.45 0.19 -21.97
N GLN A 324 -16.74 0.83 -22.90
CA GLN A 324 -16.80 0.45 -24.31
C GLN A 324 -16.09 -0.88 -24.54
N GLY A 325 -16.87 -1.95 -24.72
CA GLY A 325 -16.37 -3.32 -24.81
C GLY A 325 -16.90 -4.23 -23.69
N ASP A 326 -17.47 -3.66 -22.62
CA ASP A 326 -17.93 -4.39 -21.44
C ASP A 326 -19.44 -4.66 -21.45
N ASP A 327 -19.83 -5.79 -20.85
CA ASP A 327 -21.23 -6.20 -20.67
C ASP A 327 -21.77 -5.93 -19.26
N SER A 328 -20.91 -5.46 -18.35
CA SER A 328 -21.20 -5.23 -16.95
C SER A 328 -20.27 -4.18 -16.30
N VAL A 329 -20.67 -3.68 -15.14
CA VAL A 329 -19.86 -2.81 -14.27
C VAL A 329 -19.90 -3.34 -12.84
N MET A 330 -18.75 -3.31 -12.17
CA MET A 330 -18.62 -3.69 -10.76
C MET A 330 -18.56 -2.42 -9.91
N VAL A 331 -19.30 -2.39 -8.81
CA VAL A 331 -19.35 -1.27 -7.86
C VAL A 331 -19.17 -1.77 -6.43
N THR A 332 -18.60 -0.92 -5.56
CA THR A 332 -18.50 -1.23 -4.13
C THR A 332 -19.87 -1.07 -3.47
N LEU A 333 -20.46 -2.17 -3.02
CA LEU A 333 -21.62 -2.16 -2.13
C LEU A 333 -21.11 -2.00 -0.69
N SER A 334 -21.34 -0.83 -0.11
CA SER A 334 -20.93 -0.51 1.26
C SER A 334 -22.15 -0.29 2.16
N LEU A 335 -22.21 -1.00 3.28
CA LEU A 335 -23.21 -0.77 4.33
C LEU A 335 -22.70 0.35 5.23
N ARG A 336 -23.44 1.46 5.30
CA ARG A 336 -23.04 2.66 6.06
C ARG A 336 -24.03 3.00 7.16
N PHE A 337 -23.52 3.61 8.23
CA PHE A 337 -24.30 4.34 9.22
C PHE A 337 -23.92 5.82 9.13
N VAL A 338 -24.86 6.66 8.70
CA VAL A 338 -24.59 8.04 8.30
C VAL A 338 -23.42 8.07 7.29
N ASN A 339 -22.26 8.63 7.65
CA ASN A 339 -21.09 8.73 6.77
C ASN A 339 -20.01 7.66 7.06
N VAL A 340 -20.27 6.70 7.96
CA VAL A 340 -19.30 5.67 8.37
C VAL A 340 -19.60 4.35 7.65
N THR A 341 -18.66 3.86 6.84
CA THR A 341 -18.72 2.48 6.31
C THR A 341 -18.50 1.48 7.43
N VAL A 342 -19.44 0.55 7.59
CA VAL A 342 -19.44 -0.51 8.61
C VAL A 342 -18.91 -1.82 8.05
N ALA A 343 -19.26 -2.14 6.79
CA ALA A 343 -18.79 -3.29 6.03
C ALA A 343 -18.98 -3.02 4.53
N GLU A 344 -18.18 -3.62 3.66
CA GLU A 344 -18.30 -3.47 2.21
C GLU A 344 -17.93 -4.74 1.43
N THR A 345 -18.35 -4.80 0.16
CA THR A 345 -18.06 -5.88 -0.79
C THR A 345 -18.23 -5.40 -2.24
N GLN A 346 -17.87 -6.24 -3.20
CA GLN A 346 -18.09 -5.97 -4.63
C GLN A 346 -19.47 -6.47 -5.09
N PHE A 347 -20.16 -5.68 -5.90
CA PHE A 347 -21.46 -6.00 -6.49
C PHE A 347 -21.47 -5.71 -7.98
N THR A 348 -22.11 -6.55 -8.81
CA THR A 348 -22.05 -6.42 -10.29
C THR A 348 -23.39 -6.09 -10.92
N PHE A 349 -23.43 -5.05 -11.76
CA PHE A 349 -24.56 -4.72 -12.62
C PHE A 349 -24.25 -5.10 -14.08
N TYR A 350 -25.02 -6.01 -14.67
CA TYR A 350 -24.88 -6.40 -16.08
C TYR A 350 -25.97 -5.79 -16.96
N ASN A 351 -25.78 -5.74 -18.28
CA ASN A 351 -26.82 -5.29 -19.22
C ASN A 351 -26.95 -6.20 -20.43
N CYS A 352 -28.05 -6.96 -20.52
CA CYS A 352 -28.33 -7.88 -21.63
C CYS A 352 -28.36 -7.19 -23.01
N SER A 353 -28.65 -5.89 -23.08
CA SER A 353 -28.60 -5.13 -24.34
C SER A 353 -27.15 -4.94 -24.83
N LEU A 354 -26.20 -4.75 -23.91
CA LEU A 354 -24.77 -4.70 -24.22
C LEU A 354 -24.22 -6.10 -24.51
N VAL A 355 -24.69 -7.14 -23.79
CA VAL A 355 -24.41 -8.54 -24.16
C VAL A 355 -24.80 -8.79 -25.62
N GLN A 356 -25.99 -8.36 -26.07
CA GLN A 356 -26.41 -8.49 -27.47
C GLN A 356 -25.50 -7.73 -28.44
N GLN A 357 -25.08 -6.51 -28.10
CA GLN A 357 -24.17 -5.71 -28.92
C GLN A 357 -22.79 -6.37 -29.07
N LEU A 358 -22.25 -6.90 -27.97
CA LEU A 358 -20.93 -7.55 -27.90
C LEU A 358 -20.93 -9.00 -28.41
N SER A 359 -22.11 -9.63 -28.50
CA SER A 359 -22.29 -10.97 -29.09
C SER A 359 -21.96 -11.06 -30.58
N GLY A 360 -21.72 -9.91 -31.24
CA GLY A 360 -21.34 -9.85 -32.65
C GLY A 360 -22.31 -10.61 -33.55
N ARG A 361 -21.77 -11.33 -34.54
CA ARG A 361 -22.55 -12.03 -35.59
C ARG A 361 -23.55 -13.11 -35.12
N ARG A 362 -23.69 -13.36 -33.82
CA ARG A 362 -24.58 -14.40 -33.28
C ARG A 362 -25.34 -13.93 -32.01
N PRO A 363 -26.18 -12.89 -32.10
CA PRO A 363 -26.76 -12.23 -30.92
C PRO A 363 -27.60 -13.17 -30.04
N CYS A 364 -28.34 -14.10 -30.63
CA CYS A 364 -29.03 -15.16 -29.87
C CYS A 364 -28.04 -16.05 -29.09
N GLN A 365 -27.02 -16.60 -29.76
CA GLN A 365 -26.07 -17.54 -29.15
C GLN A 365 -25.18 -16.87 -28.09
N GLY A 366 -24.76 -15.61 -28.30
CA GLY A 366 -24.01 -14.87 -27.30
C GLY A 366 -24.86 -14.42 -26.12
N CYS A 367 -26.14 -14.07 -26.35
CA CYS A 367 -27.12 -13.80 -25.28
C CYS A 367 -27.33 -15.02 -24.37
N VAL A 368 -27.81 -16.15 -24.93
CA VAL A 368 -28.14 -17.35 -24.13
C VAL A 368 -26.91 -18.19 -23.77
N GLY A 369 -25.75 -17.87 -24.36
CA GLY A 369 -24.44 -18.38 -24.00
C GLY A 369 -23.68 -17.52 -22.99
N SER A 370 -24.25 -16.37 -22.57
CA SER A 370 -23.61 -15.44 -21.64
C SER A 370 -23.36 -16.04 -20.25
N ARG A 371 -22.48 -15.37 -19.50
CA ARG A 371 -22.28 -15.59 -18.05
C ARG A 371 -23.43 -15.03 -17.19
N TRP A 372 -24.25 -14.12 -17.76
CA TRP A 372 -25.38 -13.49 -17.09
C TRP A 372 -26.71 -14.19 -17.42
N GLY A 373 -27.73 -14.00 -16.57
CA GLY A 373 -29.08 -14.56 -16.75
C GLY A 373 -29.90 -13.89 -17.86
N CYS A 374 -29.33 -13.76 -19.05
CA CYS A 374 -29.96 -13.13 -20.21
C CYS A 374 -30.62 -14.15 -21.14
N ASN A 375 -31.91 -13.96 -21.43
CA ASN A 375 -32.71 -14.79 -22.34
C ASN A 375 -32.92 -14.06 -23.68
N TRP A 376 -33.15 -14.82 -24.76
CA TRP A 376 -33.33 -14.26 -26.11
C TRP A 376 -34.80 -14.29 -26.56
N CYS A 377 -35.29 -13.14 -27.02
CA CYS A 377 -36.62 -12.96 -27.59
C CYS A 377 -36.57 -13.01 -29.11
N ILE A 378 -37.12 -14.10 -29.70
CA ILE A 378 -36.96 -14.39 -31.13
C ILE A 378 -37.63 -13.33 -32.02
N HIS A 379 -38.88 -12.96 -31.75
CA HIS A 379 -39.65 -12.07 -32.63
C HIS A 379 -39.33 -10.58 -32.40
N GLN A 380 -38.85 -10.22 -31.22
CA GLN A 380 -38.38 -8.88 -30.86
C GLN A 380 -36.90 -8.63 -31.23
N HIS A 381 -36.16 -9.70 -31.56
CA HIS A 381 -34.71 -9.67 -31.79
C HIS A 381 -33.94 -8.99 -30.63
N LEU A 382 -34.29 -9.37 -29.38
CA LEU A 382 -33.84 -8.68 -28.16
C LEU A 382 -33.31 -9.68 -27.11
N CYS A 383 -32.16 -9.37 -26.55
CA CYS A 383 -31.61 -10.03 -25.35
C CYS A 383 -32.11 -9.31 -24.09
N THR A 384 -32.70 -10.05 -23.14
CA THR A 384 -33.42 -9.49 -21.99
C THR A 384 -33.09 -10.24 -20.70
N PRO A 385 -33.05 -9.58 -19.53
CA PRO A 385 -32.96 -10.28 -18.23
C PRO A 385 -34.28 -10.97 -17.84
N LYS A 386 -35.38 -10.67 -18.55
CA LYS A 386 -36.71 -11.16 -18.21
C LYS A 386 -36.86 -12.64 -18.55
N GLN A 387 -37.59 -13.37 -17.71
CA GLN A 387 -37.86 -14.81 -17.90
C GLN A 387 -38.82 -15.10 -19.06
N THR A 388 -39.61 -14.13 -19.52
CA THR A 388 -40.52 -14.29 -20.65
C THR A 388 -40.53 -13.06 -21.56
N CYS A 389 -40.64 -13.31 -22.86
CA CYS A 389 -40.78 -12.28 -23.89
C CYS A 389 -42.25 -11.87 -24.06
N GLY A 390 -42.49 -10.60 -24.41
CA GLY A 390 -43.85 -10.04 -24.49
C GLY A 390 -44.74 -10.62 -25.60
N GLN A 391 -44.15 -11.24 -26.62
CA GLN A 391 -44.84 -11.98 -27.68
C GLN A 391 -43.94 -13.10 -28.20
N GLY A 392 -44.50 -14.30 -28.44
CA GLY A 392 -43.82 -15.41 -29.11
C GLY A 392 -42.69 -16.07 -28.30
N VAL A 393 -41.78 -16.77 -28.99
CA VAL A 393 -40.85 -17.72 -28.37
C VAL A 393 -39.68 -17.04 -27.64
N THR A 394 -39.39 -17.54 -26.44
CA THR A 394 -38.24 -17.18 -25.59
C THR A 394 -37.23 -18.34 -25.59
N ILE A 395 -35.95 -18.07 -25.81
CA ILE A 395 -34.85 -19.05 -25.63
C ILE A 395 -34.11 -18.71 -24.34
N TYR A 396 -33.95 -19.70 -23.47
CA TYR A 396 -33.48 -19.53 -22.10
C TYR A 396 -31.96 -19.79 -21.97
N ASN A 397 -31.26 -19.00 -21.14
CA ASN A 397 -29.88 -19.31 -20.77
C ASN A 397 -29.81 -20.46 -19.77
N LYS A 398 -29.59 -21.67 -20.28
CA LYS A 398 -29.49 -22.92 -19.48
C LYS A 398 -28.19 -23.04 -18.65
N LYS A 399 -27.30 -22.03 -18.66
CA LYS A 399 -26.12 -21.97 -17.76
C LYS A 399 -26.45 -21.36 -16.39
N VAL A 400 -27.51 -20.54 -16.30
CA VAL A 400 -27.82 -19.75 -15.10
C VAL A 400 -29.14 -20.21 -14.49
N ASN A 401 -29.11 -21.38 -13.83
CA ASN A 401 -30.24 -21.84 -13.02
C ASN A 401 -30.49 -20.86 -11.87
N SER A 402 -31.61 -20.14 -11.91
CA SER A 402 -32.02 -19.22 -10.83
C SER A 402 -32.62 -20.00 -9.65
N PRO A 403 -32.49 -19.51 -8.39
CA PRO A 403 -33.05 -20.22 -7.24
C PRO A 403 -34.58 -20.16 -7.18
N THR A 404 -35.20 -21.34 -7.03
CA THR A 404 -36.57 -21.60 -6.51
C THR A 404 -37.76 -20.83 -7.10
N ASP A 405 -38.68 -21.60 -7.68
CA ASP A 405 -40.03 -21.74 -7.11
C ASP A 405 -40.47 -23.23 -7.24
N PRO A 406 -41.41 -23.76 -6.44
CA PRO A 406 -41.62 -25.20 -6.31
C PRO A 406 -42.40 -25.81 -7.48
N ALA A 407 -42.03 -27.03 -7.89
CA ALA A 407 -42.71 -27.77 -8.93
C ALA A 407 -44.14 -28.15 -8.52
N VAL A 408 -45.13 -27.67 -9.26
CA VAL A 408 -46.51 -28.17 -9.19
C VAL A 408 -46.58 -29.47 -9.98
N GLU A 409 -46.60 -30.62 -9.31
CA GLU A 409 -46.76 -31.93 -9.95
C GLU A 409 -48.16 -32.06 -10.57
N ALA A 410 -48.24 -31.89 -11.90
CA ALA A 410 -49.44 -32.15 -12.66
C ALA A 410 -49.75 -33.66 -12.66
N THR A 411 -50.81 -34.05 -11.96
CA THR A 411 -51.16 -35.46 -11.78
C THR A 411 -51.76 -36.07 -13.05
N THR A 412 -50.97 -36.86 -13.80
CA THR A 412 -51.48 -37.68 -14.92
C THR A 412 -51.29 -39.17 -14.63
N THR A 413 -52.41 -39.89 -14.51
CA THR A 413 -52.47 -41.30 -14.15
C THR A 413 -52.12 -42.24 -15.31
N HIS A 414 -51.42 -43.34 -15.03
CA HIS A 414 -51.43 -44.55 -15.85
C HIS A 414 -51.74 -45.80 -14.99
N PRO A 415 -52.29 -46.88 -15.58
CA PRO A 415 -53.08 -47.86 -14.81
C PRO A 415 -52.28 -49.02 -14.19
N SER A 416 -52.94 -49.63 -13.20
CA SER A 416 -52.52 -50.73 -12.33
C SER A 416 -52.26 -52.09 -12.98
N SER A 417 -51.33 -52.86 -12.40
CA SER A 417 -51.55 -54.28 -12.06
C SER A 417 -50.60 -54.76 -10.95
N ASP A 418 -51.15 -55.57 -10.03
CA ASP A 418 -50.63 -56.61 -9.11
C ASP A 418 -49.10 -56.88 -8.97
N GLY A 419 -48.58 -57.34 -7.82
CA GLY A 419 -49.22 -57.62 -6.52
C GLY A 419 -48.58 -58.78 -5.73
N SER A 420 -48.32 -58.59 -4.42
CA SER A 420 -47.80 -59.58 -3.45
C SER A 420 -46.31 -60.02 -3.64
N SER A 421 -45.57 -60.57 -2.67
CA SER A 421 -45.86 -60.98 -1.28
C SER A 421 -44.63 -60.90 -0.34
N SER A 422 -44.85 -61.01 0.97
CA SER A 422 -43.90 -60.95 2.12
C SER A 422 -43.18 -62.31 2.37
N PRO A 423 -42.51 -62.66 3.53
CA PRO A 423 -42.32 -61.97 4.84
C PRO A 423 -40.98 -62.17 5.62
N SER A 424 -40.92 -61.59 6.85
CA SER A 424 -40.15 -62.03 8.07
C SER A 424 -38.61 -61.90 8.09
N PHE A 425 -37.92 -61.64 9.22
CA PHE A 425 -38.19 -61.94 10.65
C PHE A 425 -37.86 -60.76 11.62
N GLY A 426 -38.37 -60.82 12.87
CA GLY A 426 -38.01 -59.95 14.02
C GLY A 426 -37.08 -60.65 15.04
N PRO A 427 -37.11 -60.38 16.38
CA PRO A 427 -38.01 -59.54 17.22
C PRO A 427 -37.21 -58.44 18.01
N SER A 428 -37.51 -57.89 19.21
CA SER A 428 -38.53 -58.10 20.27
C SER A 428 -38.76 -56.89 21.22
N SER A 429 -39.95 -56.89 21.85
CA SER A 429 -40.46 -56.29 23.11
C SER A 429 -39.55 -56.30 24.38
N PRO A 430 -39.92 -55.66 25.54
CA PRO A 430 -41.26 -55.19 26.00
C PRO A 430 -41.37 -53.68 26.36
N ALA A 431 -42.52 -52.99 26.46
CA ALA A 431 -43.88 -53.25 27.01
C ALA A 431 -43.93 -53.23 28.57
N ALA A 432 -44.90 -52.64 29.30
CA ALA A 432 -46.02 -51.71 29.02
C ALA A 432 -46.27 -50.85 30.33
N THR A 433 -47.41 -50.26 30.76
CA THR A 433 -48.85 -50.34 30.42
C THR A 433 -49.64 -49.15 31.02
N GLU A 434 -50.68 -48.66 30.30
CA GLU A 434 -51.91 -47.98 30.79
C GLU A 434 -51.91 -46.68 31.65
N ALA A 435 -53.08 -46.04 31.71
CA ALA A 435 -53.39 -44.78 32.40
C ALA A 435 -54.56 -44.96 33.40
N PRO A 436 -54.88 -43.94 34.21
CA PRO A 436 -56.29 -43.65 34.49
C PRO A 436 -56.62 -42.14 34.45
N ALA A 437 -57.89 -41.80 34.72
CA ALA A 437 -58.39 -40.42 34.67
C ALA A 437 -59.22 -40.03 35.92
N ALA A 438 -59.35 -38.71 36.10
CA ALA A 438 -60.49 -37.99 36.71
C ALA A 438 -60.61 -37.83 38.25
N TRP A 439 -61.06 -36.61 38.65
CA TRP A 439 -61.75 -36.21 39.90
C TRP A 439 -60.92 -36.11 41.21
N LEU A 440 -61.21 -35.23 42.19
CA LEU A 440 -61.98 -33.97 42.29
C LEU A 440 -61.70 -33.29 43.67
N SER A 441 -61.67 -31.95 43.80
CA SER A 441 -62.22 -31.19 44.97
C SER A 441 -62.02 -29.65 44.98
N ARG A 442 -63.15 -28.92 45.08
CA ARG A 442 -63.45 -27.65 45.82
C ARG A 442 -62.39 -26.54 46.06
N GLY A 443 -62.73 -25.30 45.64
CA GLY A 443 -62.81 -24.13 46.56
C GLY A 443 -62.26 -22.75 46.10
N GLY A 444 -63.12 -21.71 46.06
CA GLY A 444 -62.78 -20.26 46.06
C GLY A 444 -62.55 -19.58 44.69
N THR A 445 -63.48 -18.78 44.13
CA THR A 445 -63.69 -17.30 44.30
C THR A 445 -62.57 -16.42 43.70
N GLU A 446 -62.76 -15.81 42.52
CA GLU A 446 -63.22 -14.40 42.28
C GLU A 446 -62.11 -13.33 42.48
N SER A 447 -61.96 -12.24 41.71
CA SER A 447 -62.61 -11.65 40.51
C SER A 447 -61.64 -10.61 39.89
N GLY A 448 -61.78 -9.99 38.70
CA GLY A 448 -62.71 -10.17 37.57
C GLY A 448 -62.53 -9.09 36.46
N GLY A 449 -62.81 -9.46 35.20
CA GLY A 449 -63.45 -8.63 34.15
C GLY A 449 -62.66 -7.55 33.38
N THR A 450 -62.98 -7.21 32.12
CA THR A 450 -63.92 -7.81 31.13
C THR A 450 -63.68 -7.21 29.72
N GLU A 451 -63.71 -8.05 28.67
CA GLU A 451 -64.18 -7.76 27.27
C GLU A 451 -63.49 -6.61 26.48
N GLY A 452 -63.68 -6.42 25.16
CA GLY A 452 -64.50 -7.09 24.14
C GLY A 452 -64.12 -6.61 22.72
N ALA A 453 -64.84 -7.00 21.66
CA ALA A 453 -64.42 -6.76 20.26
C ALA A 453 -65.48 -6.13 19.32
N ARG A 454 -64.99 -5.29 18.39
CA ARG A 454 -65.53 -4.89 17.06
C ARG A 454 -66.85 -4.09 16.92
N HIS A 455 -66.79 -3.14 15.96
CA HIS A 455 -67.87 -2.45 15.20
C HIS A 455 -68.82 -1.45 15.92
N GLY A 456 -69.10 -0.29 15.30
CA GLY A 456 -70.37 0.44 15.55
C GLY A 456 -70.44 1.99 15.61
N VAL A 457 -69.98 2.71 14.58
CA VAL A 457 -70.54 4.00 14.05
C VAL A 457 -71.17 5.07 15.01
N ALA A 458 -70.50 6.24 15.09
CA ALA A 458 -71.00 7.63 15.25
C ALA A 458 -71.74 8.13 16.54
N GLY A 459 -71.50 9.42 16.91
CA GLY A 459 -72.53 10.24 17.59
C GLY A 459 -72.15 11.35 18.60
N GLY A 460 -71.42 12.42 18.23
CA GLY A 460 -71.40 13.72 18.97
C GLY A 460 -70.67 13.77 20.34
N SER A 461 -70.55 14.91 21.04
CA SER A 461 -70.69 16.33 20.63
C SER A 461 -70.28 17.32 21.76
N ALA A 462 -69.29 18.19 21.52
CA ALA A 462 -68.99 19.49 22.16
C ALA A 462 -67.69 20.04 21.51
N GLU A 463 -67.61 21.20 20.86
CA GLU A 463 -67.70 22.60 21.34
C GLU A 463 -66.45 23.08 22.13
N SER A 464 -65.85 24.24 21.86
CA SER A 464 -66.19 25.31 20.88
C SER A 464 -65.08 26.37 20.69
N VAL A 465 -65.04 27.03 19.51
CA VAL A 465 -64.58 28.43 19.23
C VAL A 465 -63.08 28.75 19.50
N GLY A 466 -62.38 29.65 18.78
CA GLY A 466 -62.75 30.60 17.71
C GLY A 466 -61.50 31.17 17.00
N ALA A 467 -61.63 32.27 16.26
CA ALA A 467 -60.61 32.79 15.33
C ALA A 467 -60.18 34.26 15.57
N ASP A 468 -59.15 34.66 14.81
CA ASP A 468 -58.74 36.00 14.37
C ASP A 468 -57.88 36.96 15.24
N ASP A 469 -56.89 37.54 14.53
CA ASP A 469 -56.39 38.93 14.50
C ASP A 469 -55.86 39.66 15.77
N HIS A 470 -54.53 39.96 15.81
CA HIS A 470 -54.01 41.35 15.82
C HIS A 470 -52.47 41.52 15.84
N ARG A 471 -52.02 42.67 15.29
CA ARG A 471 -50.62 43.20 15.19
C ARG A 471 -50.30 44.09 16.40
N PRO A 472 -49.02 44.37 16.76
CA PRO A 472 -48.44 45.67 16.37
C PRO A 472 -46.90 45.70 16.11
N GLU A 473 -46.44 46.86 15.62
CA GLU A 473 -45.07 47.33 15.31
C GLU A 473 -44.91 48.80 15.84
N PRO A 474 -43.81 49.58 15.59
CA PRO A 474 -42.44 49.18 15.23
C PRO A 474 -41.30 49.58 16.22
N PRO A 475 -40.87 50.87 16.35
CA PRO A 475 -39.67 51.47 15.76
C PRO A 475 -38.48 51.59 16.76
N TYR A 476 -37.24 51.96 16.40
CA TYR A 476 -36.61 52.58 15.21
C TYR A 476 -35.38 51.75 14.78
N ASP A 477 -34.77 51.78 13.58
CA ASP A 477 -34.49 52.81 12.55
C ASP A 477 -33.30 53.76 12.84
N LEU A 478 -32.16 53.51 12.16
CA LEU A 478 -31.49 54.50 11.32
C LEU A 478 -30.40 53.88 10.41
N ARG A 479 -30.59 54.00 9.09
CA ARG A 479 -29.60 53.86 8.00
C ARG A 479 -28.76 55.17 7.87
N PRO A 480 -27.70 55.34 7.02
CA PRO A 480 -27.71 54.98 5.59
C PRO A 480 -26.36 54.79 4.82
N TYR A 481 -26.53 54.67 3.49
CA TYR A 481 -25.61 54.94 2.36
C TYR A 481 -24.72 53.83 1.77
N ASP A 482 -25.03 53.55 0.50
CA ASP A 482 -24.25 52.94 -0.59
C ASP A 482 -24.25 53.99 -1.73
N PRO A 483 -23.19 54.12 -2.56
CA PRO A 483 -23.44 53.85 -3.98
C PRO A 483 -22.25 53.33 -4.83
N GLN A 484 -22.57 52.36 -5.70
CA GLN A 484 -22.28 52.30 -7.14
C GLN A 484 -20.84 52.14 -7.70
N THR A 485 -20.71 51.07 -8.49
CA THR A 485 -20.07 50.97 -9.83
C THR A 485 -19.28 52.15 -10.41
N THR A 486 -18.06 51.90 -10.89
CA THR A 486 -17.60 52.37 -12.23
C THR A 486 -16.34 51.65 -12.71
N SER A 487 -16.21 51.47 -14.03
CA SER A 487 -14.96 51.10 -14.70
C SER A 487 -14.16 52.35 -15.09
N PRO A 488 -12.86 52.22 -15.37
CA PRO A 488 -12.25 53.02 -16.45
C PRO A 488 -11.43 52.19 -17.44
N SER A 489 -11.58 52.50 -18.74
CA SER A 489 -10.71 52.05 -19.85
C SER A 489 -9.81 53.21 -20.27
N GLY A 490 -8.52 53.00 -20.60
CA GLY A 490 -7.53 54.11 -20.62
C GLY A 490 -6.41 54.18 -21.69
N ALA A 491 -6.14 53.11 -22.45
CA ALA A 491 -5.32 53.09 -23.68
C ALA A 491 -3.80 53.44 -23.67
N SER A 492 -3.14 52.97 -24.75
CA SER A 492 -1.80 53.30 -25.27
C SER A 492 -0.56 52.64 -24.61
N GLY A 493 0.21 51.78 -25.28
CA GLY A 493 -0.02 51.20 -26.63
C GLY A 493 1.17 50.42 -27.22
N ARG A 494 0.89 49.73 -28.34
CA ARG A 494 1.80 49.14 -29.38
C ARG A 494 3.09 48.40 -28.93
N GLY A 495 3.28 47.12 -29.24
CA GLY A 495 2.40 46.13 -29.89
C GLY A 495 3.19 45.00 -30.60
N GLN A 496 2.44 44.13 -31.33
CA GLN A 496 2.88 43.23 -32.42
C GLN A 496 3.89 42.10 -32.08
N SER A 497 3.75 40.86 -32.58
CA SER A 497 2.69 40.23 -33.40
C SER A 497 2.93 38.71 -33.57
N HIS A 498 1.87 37.93 -33.87
CA HIS A 498 1.85 36.46 -34.17
C HIS A 498 2.24 35.55 -32.99
N ALA A 499 1.43 34.60 -32.48
CA ALA A 499 0.13 34.01 -32.83
C ALA A 499 0.09 32.89 -33.89
N THR A 500 0.04 31.64 -33.40
CA THR A 500 -0.70 30.48 -33.94
C THR A 500 -1.06 29.52 -32.78
N ASP A 501 -2.36 29.30 -32.57
CA ASP A 501 -2.97 28.12 -31.92
C ASP A 501 -3.21 27.02 -33.02
N PRO A 502 -3.68 25.77 -32.77
CA PRO A 502 -4.57 25.36 -31.66
C PRO A 502 -4.45 23.94 -31.03
N ALA A 503 -5.01 23.83 -29.81
CA ALA A 503 -5.92 22.76 -29.32
C ALA A 503 -5.47 21.32 -28.92
N LEU A 504 -6.35 20.75 -28.06
CA LEU A 504 -6.59 19.35 -27.63
C LEU A 504 -5.73 18.76 -26.49
N GLU A 505 -6.46 18.33 -25.43
CA GLU A 505 -6.34 17.08 -24.64
C GLU A 505 -4.99 16.72 -23.94
N GLU A 506 -4.94 16.04 -22.79
CA GLU A 506 -5.97 15.64 -21.80
C GLU A 506 -5.31 15.58 -20.40
N ALA A 507 -5.98 15.04 -19.38
CA ALA A 507 -5.38 14.72 -18.09
C ALA A 507 -5.72 13.28 -17.69
N LEU A 508 -4.78 12.55 -17.06
CA LEU A 508 -4.98 11.63 -15.93
C LEU A 508 -3.68 10.91 -15.50
N ASP A 509 -3.78 10.18 -14.39
CA ASP A 509 -2.70 9.54 -13.62
C ASP A 509 -2.26 8.15 -14.14
N PRO A 510 -1.10 7.63 -13.70
CA PRO A 510 -0.68 6.25 -13.98
C PRO A 510 -1.27 5.22 -13.00
N GLU A 511 -1.81 4.11 -13.53
CA GLU A 511 -2.29 2.96 -12.72
C GLU A 511 -1.17 2.00 -12.29
N GLU A 512 -1.43 1.25 -11.20
CA GLU A 512 -0.58 0.16 -10.72
C GLU A 512 -1.00 -1.21 -11.32
N PRO A 513 -0.06 -2.14 -11.59
CA PRO A 513 -0.40 -3.53 -11.88
C PRO A 513 -0.67 -4.34 -10.60
N SER A 514 -1.68 -5.20 -10.64
CA SER A 514 -2.12 -6.05 -9.53
C SER A 514 -1.18 -7.23 -9.22
N PRO A 515 -1.21 -7.77 -7.99
CA PRO A 515 -0.45 -8.96 -7.60
C PRO A 515 -1.21 -10.26 -7.96
N ASP A 516 -0.46 -11.35 -8.13
CA ASP A 516 -0.99 -12.72 -8.10
C ASP A 516 -0.13 -13.61 -7.18
N VAL A 517 -0.73 -14.64 -6.59
CA VAL A 517 -0.23 -15.29 -5.37
C VAL A 517 0.07 -16.77 -5.59
N SER A 518 1.22 -17.23 -5.09
CA SER A 518 1.42 -18.63 -4.73
C SER A 518 2.17 -18.78 -3.40
N VAL A 519 1.64 -19.68 -2.58
CA VAL A 519 2.09 -20.07 -1.23
C VAL A 519 2.87 -21.40 -1.41
N MET A 520 3.95 -21.73 -0.68
CA MET A 520 3.92 -22.11 0.73
C MET A 520 5.32 -22.21 1.37
N ASP A 521 5.34 -22.30 2.70
CA ASP A 521 6.48 -22.32 3.62
C ASP A 521 7.58 -23.36 3.36
N GLU A 522 8.80 -23.04 3.83
CA GLU A 522 9.39 -23.87 4.89
C GLU A 522 10.31 -23.04 5.82
N ALA A 523 10.30 -23.34 7.13
CA ALA A 523 11.12 -22.64 8.12
C ALA A 523 11.43 -23.49 9.36
N LYS A 524 12.72 -23.58 9.75
CA LYS A 524 13.14 -23.70 11.16
C LYS A 524 14.63 -23.47 11.40
N GLY A 525 14.94 -23.14 12.66
CA GLY A 525 16.30 -23.00 13.20
C GLY A 525 16.88 -24.32 13.76
N PRO A 526 18.04 -24.27 14.45
CA PRO A 526 18.88 -25.44 14.70
C PRO A 526 18.81 -26.04 16.13
N MET A 527 19.50 -27.18 16.28
CA MET A 527 19.97 -27.86 17.51
C MET A 527 19.01 -28.75 18.33
N ASP A 528 19.07 -30.06 18.06
CA ASP A 528 19.69 -31.14 18.89
C ASP A 528 19.64 -31.11 20.44
N PRO A 529 19.76 -32.27 21.15
CA PRO A 529 19.98 -33.65 20.66
C PRO A 529 19.14 -34.79 21.32
N ALA A 530 19.31 -36.03 20.81
CA ALA A 530 19.63 -37.27 21.56
C ALA A 530 18.75 -38.55 21.40
N LEU A 531 19.39 -39.59 20.83
CA LEU A 531 19.38 -41.03 21.17
C LEU A 531 18.15 -41.97 20.95
N SER A 532 18.40 -43.01 20.15
CA SER A 532 17.90 -44.42 20.26
C SER A 532 16.43 -44.75 19.92
N SER A 533 16.06 -45.94 19.44
CA SER A 533 16.80 -46.98 18.67
C SER A 533 15.86 -48.07 18.12
N ALA A 534 16.18 -48.61 16.93
CA ALA A 534 15.64 -49.84 16.29
C ALA A 534 14.14 -49.86 15.86
N GLY A 535 13.75 -50.52 14.76
CA GLY A 535 14.57 -51.12 13.69
C GLY A 535 13.86 -52.21 12.86
N ARG A 536 14.53 -52.70 11.79
CA ARG A 536 14.18 -53.84 10.88
C ARG A 536 13.06 -53.57 9.85
N SER A 537 13.08 -54.12 8.62
CA SER A 537 14.13 -54.90 7.89
C SER A 537 13.78 -55.15 6.40
N GLY A 538 14.81 -55.22 5.52
CA GLY A 538 14.76 -55.82 4.16
C GLY A 538 14.31 -54.88 3.02
N ALA A 539 15.05 -54.50 1.96
CA ALA A 539 16.35 -54.86 1.32
C ALA A 539 16.27 -55.78 0.06
N TRP A 540 17.31 -55.68 -0.80
CA TRP A 540 17.50 -56.28 -2.16
C TRP A 540 16.66 -55.57 -3.26
N GLY A 541 17.11 -55.29 -4.49
CA GLY A 541 18.43 -55.40 -5.13
C GLY A 541 18.45 -54.89 -6.60
N SER A 542 19.66 -54.56 -7.06
CA SER A 542 20.27 -54.48 -8.42
C SER A 542 19.70 -55.39 -9.56
N GLU A 543 19.96 -55.21 -10.87
CA GLU A 543 20.73 -54.23 -11.68
C GLU A 543 20.39 -54.28 -13.22
N GLN A 544 20.71 -53.20 -13.95
CA GLN A 544 21.20 -53.08 -15.36
C GLN A 544 20.69 -53.93 -16.58
N THR A 545 20.00 -53.23 -17.51
CA THR A 545 20.17 -53.12 -19.01
C THR A 545 20.14 -54.28 -20.04
N LEU A 546 19.36 -54.03 -21.12
CA LEU A 546 19.66 -54.07 -22.59
C LEU A 546 19.20 -55.22 -23.54
N SER A 547 18.61 -54.79 -24.69
CA SER A 547 18.45 -55.40 -26.04
C SER A 547 17.42 -56.55 -26.27
N ILE A 548 16.38 -56.37 -27.12
CA ILE A 548 16.28 -56.59 -28.61
C ILE A 548 16.11 -58.10 -28.96
N ASP A 549 15.16 -58.59 -29.80
CA ASP A 549 14.15 -58.04 -30.75
C ASP A 549 12.90 -59.00 -30.76
N HIS A 550 11.77 -58.89 -31.49
CA HIS A 550 11.22 -58.02 -32.56
C HIS A 550 9.70 -57.76 -32.28
N GLU A 551 8.72 -57.45 -33.14
CA GLU A 551 8.48 -57.43 -34.62
C GLU A 551 7.49 -56.26 -34.97
N ALA A 552 7.02 -56.09 -36.22
CA ALA A 552 6.47 -54.80 -36.69
C ALA A 552 5.20 -54.80 -37.60
N ARG A 553 4.39 -53.72 -37.52
CA ARG A 553 3.72 -53.03 -38.66
C ARG A 553 3.14 -51.63 -38.26
N PRO A 554 2.86 -50.71 -39.22
CA PRO A 554 2.55 -49.29 -38.95
C PRO A 554 1.08 -48.87 -39.24
N ASP A 555 0.68 -47.65 -38.82
CA ASP A 555 0.34 -46.53 -39.74
C ASP A 555 -0.03 -45.21 -39.00
N TYR A 556 -0.36 -44.15 -39.76
CA TYR A 556 -0.41 -42.73 -39.36
C TYR A 556 -1.78 -42.20 -38.85
N ALA A 557 -1.72 -41.08 -38.11
CA ALA A 557 -2.72 -40.02 -37.95
C ALA A 557 -4.14 -40.31 -37.39
N ALA A 558 -4.39 -39.84 -36.15
CA ALA A 558 -5.59 -39.07 -35.76
C ALA A 558 -5.51 -38.56 -34.31
N LEU A 559 -5.34 -37.23 -34.10
CA LEU A 559 -5.58 -36.57 -32.81
C LEU A 559 -6.28 -35.21 -32.99
N TYR A 560 -7.47 -35.27 -33.57
CA TYR A 560 -8.51 -34.23 -33.44
C TYR A 560 -9.86 -34.91 -33.25
N GLN A 561 -10.17 -35.26 -32.00
CA GLN A 561 -11.51 -35.63 -31.56
C GLN A 561 -11.84 -34.84 -30.30
N SER A 562 -12.57 -33.75 -30.47
CA SER A 562 -13.27 -33.06 -29.39
C SER A 562 -14.46 -33.89 -28.94
N ASP A 563 -14.61 -34.11 -27.62
CA ASP A 563 -15.72 -34.90 -27.06
C ASP A 563 -17.10 -34.31 -27.39
N ALA A 564 -17.79 -34.95 -28.33
CA ALA A 564 -19.14 -34.59 -28.75
C ALA A 564 -20.20 -35.23 -27.84
N SER A 565 -20.23 -34.85 -26.56
CA SER A 565 -21.10 -35.47 -25.54
C SER A 565 -21.83 -34.50 -24.60
N HIS A 566 -21.43 -33.21 -24.52
CA HIS A 566 -21.98 -32.23 -23.57
C HIS A 566 -22.60 -30.96 -24.20
N SER A 567 -23.02 -31.01 -25.47
CA SER A 567 -23.50 -29.83 -26.23
C SER A 567 -25.03 -29.71 -26.42
N ALA A 568 -25.84 -30.58 -25.82
CA ALA A 568 -27.29 -30.67 -26.06
C ALA A 568 -28.14 -29.43 -25.67
N GLY A 569 -27.58 -28.46 -24.93
CA GLY A 569 -28.33 -27.30 -24.41
C GLY A 569 -28.37 -26.06 -25.31
N LEU A 570 -27.43 -25.90 -26.25
CA LEU A 570 -27.22 -24.68 -27.04
C LEU A 570 -27.98 -24.63 -28.39
N LEU A 571 -28.79 -25.64 -28.67
CA LEU A 571 -29.28 -25.98 -30.01
C LEU A 571 -30.59 -25.31 -30.45
N GLU A 572 -31.12 -24.33 -29.72
CA GLU A 572 -32.42 -23.71 -30.02
C GLU A 572 -32.36 -22.36 -30.76
N CYS A 573 -31.17 -21.75 -30.91
CA CYS A 573 -31.04 -20.47 -31.64
C CYS A 573 -31.17 -20.67 -33.16
N PRO A 574 -32.02 -19.87 -33.86
CA PRO A 574 -31.99 -19.77 -35.32
C PRO A 574 -30.61 -19.34 -35.82
N CYS A 575 -30.06 -20.05 -36.81
CA CYS A 575 -28.72 -19.78 -37.33
C CYS A 575 -28.55 -20.27 -38.77
N VAL A 576 -27.55 -19.71 -39.48
CA VAL A 576 -26.97 -20.35 -40.66
C VAL A 576 -25.82 -21.25 -40.17
N GLU A 577 -25.90 -22.54 -40.48
CA GLU A 577 -24.92 -23.54 -40.07
C GLU A 577 -23.69 -23.52 -40.98
N LYS A 578 -23.91 -23.50 -42.31
CA LYS A 578 -22.86 -23.57 -43.33
C LYS A 578 -23.36 -23.08 -44.70
N VAL A 579 -22.42 -22.62 -45.53
CA VAL A 579 -22.64 -22.55 -46.98
C VAL A 579 -22.66 -23.98 -47.53
N GLN A 580 -23.69 -24.33 -48.32
CA GLN A 580 -23.85 -25.65 -48.94
C GLN A 580 -23.39 -25.64 -50.41
N SER A 581 -23.45 -24.49 -51.09
CA SER A 581 -22.75 -24.24 -52.34
C SER A 581 -21.23 -24.09 -52.11
N SER A 582 -20.46 -23.78 -53.16
CA SER A 582 -19.11 -23.25 -52.96
C SER A 582 -19.18 -21.99 -52.08
N PRO A 583 -18.28 -21.82 -51.09
CA PRO A 583 -18.19 -20.60 -50.27
C PRO A 583 -17.46 -19.45 -50.99
N LEU A 584 -17.36 -19.52 -52.32
CA LEU A 584 -16.52 -18.68 -53.15
C LEU A 584 -17.28 -18.06 -54.31
N LEU A 585 -17.01 -16.78 -54.51
CA LEU A 585 -17.73 -15.89 -55.42
C LEU A 585 -16.71 -15.18 -56.29
N PRO A 586 -16.41 -15.70 -57.49
CA PRO A 586 -15.49 -15.04 -58.39
C PRO A 586 -16.02 -13.66 -58.80
N VAL A 587 -15.15 -12.66 -58.69
CA VAL A 587 -15.49 -11.25 -58.93
C VAL A 587 -15.96 -11.06 -60.37
N ASN A 588 -17.07 -10.34 -60.55
CA ASN A 588 -17.77 -10.14 -61.82
C ASN A 588 -18.31 -11.43 -62.48
N VAL A 589 -18.55 -12.51 -61.73
CA VAL A 589 -19.21 -13.74 -62.25
C VAL A 589 -20.57 -13.97 -61.59
N GLU A 590 -21.60 -14.25 -62.41
CA GLU A 590 -22.94 -14.63 -61.92
C GLU A 590 -22.89 -15.91 -61.09
N SER A 591 -23.18 -15.79 -59.80
CA SER A 591 -22.98 -16.84 -58.81
C SER A 591 -24.25 -17.12 -58.02
N LYS A 592 -24.55 -18.41 -57.81
CA LYS A 592 -25.69 -18.90 -57.01
C LYS A 592 -25.19 -19.38 -55.66
N ILE A 593 -25.83 -18.92 -54.59
CA ILE A 593 -25.48 -19.29 -53.20
C ILE A 593 -26.62 -20.09 -52.59
N THR A 594 -26.29 -21.21 -51.96
CA THR A 594 -27.24 -21.99 -51.15
C THR A 594 -26.61 -22.21 -49.78
N LEU A 595 -27.36 -21.88 -48.73
CA LEU A 595 -26.99 -22.01 -47.32
C LEU A 595 -27.86 -23.07 -46.65
N LEU A 596 -27.28 -23.73 -45.64
CA LEU A 596 -28.04 -24.57 -44.71
C LEU A 596 -28.30 -23.79 -43.42
N GLY A 597 -29.58 -23.57 -43.11
CA GLY A 597 -30.05 -22.93 -41.89
C GLY A 597 -30.70 -23.92 -40.93
N GLN A 598 -30.70 -23.59 -39.63
CA GLN A 598 -31.41 -24.33 -38.60
C GLN A 598 -32.36 -23.42 -37.80
N HIS A 599 -33.43 -24.01 -37.29
CA HIS A 599 -34.42 -23.43 -36.36
C HIS A 599 -35.18 -22.19 -36.86
N LEU A 600 -35.19 -21.92 -38.17
CA LEU A 600 -35.94 -20.79 -38.76
C LEU A 600 -37.47 -20.90 -38.57
N HIS A 601 -38.02 -22.10 -38.35
CA HIS A 601 -39.43 -22.28 -38.01
C HIS A 601 -39.85 -21.49 -36.75
N LEU A 602 -38.90 -21.14 -35.86
CA LEU A 602 -39.19 -20.38 -34.64
C LEU A 602 -39.62 -18.93 -34.91
N PHE A 603 -39.36 -18.38 -36.11
CA PHE A 603 -39.86 -17.06 -36.50
C PHE A 603 -41.36 -17.04 -36.87
N GLN A 604 -41.93 -18.20 -37.24
CA GLN A 604 -43.33 -18.39 -37.61
C GLN A 604 -43.79 -17.53 -38.81
N ASP A 605 -42.92 -17.38 -39.82
CA ASP A 605 -43.25 -16.69 -41.08
C ASP A 605 -44.12 -17.56 -42.00
N GLU A 606 -45.31 -17.09 -42.38
CA GLU A 606 -46.18 -17.79 -43.34
C GLU A 606 -45.71 -17.62 -44.80
N ASP A 607 -45.19 -16.44 -45.17
CA ASP A 607 -44.78 -16.13 -46.55
C ASP A 607 -43.30 -16.47 -46.87
N LEU A 608 -42.47 -16.74 -45.85
CA LEU A 608 -41.02 -17.01 -45.98
C LEU A 608 -40.22 -15.93 -46.76
N ASP A 609 -40.58 -14.66 -46.59
CA ASP A 609 -40.00 -13.51 -47.30
C ASP A 609 -38.61 -13.11 -46.72
N TYR A 610 -37.55 -13.75 -47.24
CA TYR A 610 -36.15 -13.55 -46.84
C TYR A 610 -35.27 -12.98 -47.96
N GLU A 611 -34.24 -12.22 -47.58
CA GLU A 611 -33.24 -11.65 -48.49
C GLU A 611 -31.83 -12.11 -48.07
N CYS A 612 -30.98 -12.47 -49.03
CA CYS A 612 -29.54 -12.58 -48.81
C CYS A 612 -28.90 -11.20 -48.99
N VAL A 613 -28.25 -10.71 -47.94
CA VAL A 613 -27.44 -9.48 -47.99
C VAL A 613 -25.98 -9.90 -47.97
N LEU A 614 -25.25 -9.62 -49.05
CA LEU A 614 -23.80 -9.74 -49.09
C LEU A 614 -23.18 -8.39 -48.84
N ASP A 615 -22.59 -8.22 -47.66
CA ASP A 615 -21.86 -7.01 -47.30
C ASP A 615 -20.41 -7.15 -47.77
N VAL A 616 -20.00 -6.26 -48.68
CA VAL A 616 -18.66 -6.20 -49.29
C VAL A 616 -18.24 -4.73 -49.37
N GLU A 617 -17.08 -4.35 -48.83
CA GLU A 617 -16.59 -2.95 -48.84
C GLU A 617 -17.59 -1.87 -48.39
N ARG A 618 -18.37 -2.16 -47.34
CA ARG A 618 -19.43 -1.25 -46.85
C ARG A 618 -20.55 -1.00 -47.89
N ARG A 619 -20.65 -1.83 -48.93
CA ARG A 619 -21.77 -1.90 -49.87
C ARG A 619 -22.54 -3.20 -49.63
N SER A 620 -23.82 -3.07 -49.28
CA SER A 620 -24.72 -4.21 -49.09
C SER A 620 -25.37 -4.59 -50.42
N VAL A 621 -24.98 -5.71 -51.02
CA VAL A 621 -25.63 -6.30 -52.19
C VAL A 621 -26.81 -7.14 -51.70
N VAL A 622 -28.03 -6.67 -51.95
CA VAL A 622 -29.27 -7.34 -51.53
C VAL A 622 -29.84 -8.13 -52.69
N VAL A 623 -30.08 -9.43 -52.49
CA VAL A 623 -30.79 -10.31 -53.42
C VAL A 623 -31.87 -11.08 -52.67
N GLU A 624 -32.99 -11.39 -53.32
CA GLU A 624 -34.06 -12.19 -52.70
C GLU A 624 -33.62 -13.65 -52.50
N ALA A 625 -34.20 -14.33 -51.51
CA ALA A 625 -33.87 -15.69 -51.15
C ALA A 625 -35.11 -16.59 -51.07
N SER A 626 -35.10 -17.73 -51.75
CA SER A 626 -36.12 -18.78 -51.58
C SER A 626 -35.73 -19.70 -50.43
N VAL A 627 -36.61 -19.86 -49.45
CA VAL A 627 -36.41 -20.71 -48.26
C VAL A 627 -37.29 -21.94 -48.34
N GLU A 628 -36.68 -23.13 -48.25
CA GLU A 628 -37.36 -24.42 -48.30
C GLU A 628 -37.04 -25.25 -47.04
N ALA A 629 -38.04 -25.86 -46.40
CA ALA A 629 -37.81 -26.77 -45.28
C ALA A 629 -37.25 -28.12 -45.75
N HIS A 630 -36.32 -28.72 -45.02
CA HIS A 630 -35.70 -29.97 -45.43
C HIS A 630 -36.70 -31.15 -45.34
N PRO A 631 -36.90 -31.96 -46.40
CA PRO A 631 -37.99 -32.95 -46.46
C PRO A 631 -37.99 -34.03 -45.37
N THR A 632 -36.86 -34.24 -44.68
CA THR A 632 -36.69 -35.24 -43.61
C THR A 632 -36.43 -34.65 -42.22
N GLU A 633 -36.16 -33.35 -42.11
CA GLU A 633 -35.64 -32.73 -40.88
C GLU A 633 -36.30 -31.36 -40.67
N PRO A 634 -37.37 -31.25 -39.87
CA PRO A 634 -38.18 -30.03 -39.75
C PRO A 634 -37.49 -28.86 -39.01
N THR A 635 -36.32 -29.12 -38.44
CA THR A 635 -35.42 -28.11 -37.87
C THR A 635 -34.52 -27.45 -38.93
N VAL A 636 -34.34 -28.05 -40.11
CA VAL A 636 -33.35 -27.68 -41.11
C VAL A 636 -34.01 -27.05 -42.34
N PHE A 637 -33.36 -26.03 -42.91
CA PHE A 637 -33.85 -25.24 -44.03
C PHE A 637 -32.76 -25.02 -45.07
N LEU A 638 -33.09 -25.12 -46.35
CA LEU A 638 -32.25 -24.68 -47.46
C LEU A 638 -32.64 -23.24 -47.83
N ILE A 639 -31.68 -22.34 -47.77
CA ILE A 639 -31.87 -20.92 -48.13
C ILE A 639 -31.08 -20.68 -49.42
N THR A 640 -31.76 -20.40 -50.52
CA THR A 640 -31.14 -20.21 -51.83
C THR A 640 -31.30 -18.76 -52.28
N CYS A 641 -30.19 -18.06 -52.44
CA CYS A 641 -30.14 -16.70 -52.95
C CYS A 641 -30.33 -16.70 -54.48
N GLN A 642 -31.02 -15.69 -55.00
CA GLN A 642 -31.11 -15.47 -56.45
C GLN A 642 -29.72 -15.22 -57.08
N LEU A 643 -29.60 -15.52 -58.37
CA LEU A 643 -28.36 -15.41 -59.14
C LEU A 643 -27.95 -13.93 -59.28
N HIS A 644 -26.69 -13.60 -58.97
CA HIS A 644 -26.21 -12.22 -59.08
C HIS A 644 -24.70 -12.14 -59.35
N GLN A 645 -24.26 -11.02 -59.91
CA GLN A 645 -22.87 -10.72 -60.25
C GLN A 645 -22.25 -9.84 -59.15
N TYR A 646 -21.34 -10.40 -58.36
CA TYR A 646 -20.76 -9.69 -57.21
C TYR A 646 -19.44 -8.99 -57.61
N ALA A 647 -19.28 -7.73 -57.17
CA ALA A 647 -18.12 -6.90 -57.52
C ALA A 647 -17.69 -6.02 -56.36
N TYR A 648 -16.37 -5.84 -56.21
CA TYR A 648 -15.72 -5.04 -55.17
C TYR A 648 -14.57 -4.23 -55.81
N ALA A 649 -14.12 -3.15 -55.17
CA ALA A 649 -13.30 -2.08 -55.75
C ALA A 649 -11.98 -1.78 -54.99
N ALA A 650 -11.72 -2.46 -53.87
CA ALA A 650 -10.46 -2.46 -53.15
C ALA A 650 -9.39 -3.26 -53.92
N LEU A 651 -8.13 -3.01 -53.58
CA LEU A 651 -6.96 -3.65 -54.21
C LEU A 651 -6.55 -4.90 -53.42
N GLU A 652 -7.52 -5.80 -53.23
CA GLU A 652 -7.44 -7.03 -52.44
C GLU A 652 -7.73 -8.25 -53.35
N GLU A 653 -7.22 -9.43 -52.99
CA GLU A 653 -7.34 -10.66 -53.80
C GLU A 653 -8.51 -11.55 -53.29
N GLU A 654 -8.84 -11.47 -51.99
CA GLU A 654 -9.94 -12.18 -51.33
C GLU A 654 -10.66 -11.26 -50.31
N SER A 655 -11.42 -10.26 -50.78
CA SER A 655 -12.36 -9.54 -49.90
C SER A 655 -13.37 -10.51 -49.28
N ARG A 656 -13.41 -10.55 -47.93
CA ARG A 656 -14.29 -11.42 -47.15
C ARG A 656 -15.73 -10.92 -47.16
N ALA A 657 -16.44 -11.21 -48.25
CA ALA A 657 -17.88 -10.99 -48.36
C ALA A 657 -18.66 -11.73 -47.25
N VAL A 658 -19.59 -11.03 -46.61
CA VAL A 658 -20.36 -11.57 -45.47
C VAL A 658 -21.80 -11.74 -45.89
N ILE A 659 -22.27 -12.99 -45.94
CA ILE A 659 -23.67 -13.29 -46.27
C ILE A 659 -24.55 -13.33 -45.01
N ASN A 660 -25.33 -12.27 -44.83
CA ASN A 660 -26.34 -12.14 -43.80
C ASN A 660 -27.70 -12.51 -44.39
N ILE A 661 -28.45 -13.39 -43.72
CA ILE A 661 -29.86 -13.65 -44.08
C ILE A 661 -30.74 -12.65 -43.33
N ARG A 662 -31.38 -11.76 -44.08
CA ARG A 662 -32.21 -10.66 -43.61
C ARG A 662 -33.68 -10.97 -43.86
N ARG A 663 -34.46 -11.15 -42.80
CA ARG A 663 -35.91 -10.96 -42.85
C ARG A 663 -36.15 -9.46 -43.10
N ARG A 664 -37.10 -9.10 -43.98
CA ARG A 664 -37.20 -7.82 -44.72
C ARG A 664 -37.45 -6.52 -43.89
N ASN A 665 -36.80 -6.34 -42.74
CA ASN A 665 -36.76 -5.12 -41.92
C ASN A 665 -35.55 -4.97 -40.96
N SER A 666 -34.67 -5.98 -40.76
CA SER A 666 -33.44 -5.90 -39.93
C SER A 666 -32.57 -7.18 -40.03
N PHE A 667 -31.24 -7.22 -39.81
CA PHE A 667 -30.18 -6.19 -39.61
C PHE A 667 -28.80 -6.75 -40.08
N VAL A 668 -27.64 -6.14 -39.72
CA VAL A 668 -26.28 -6.56 -40.15
C VAL A 668 -25.27 -6.50 -38.98
N ILE A 669 -24.25 -7.38 -38.96
CA ILE A 669 -23.23 -7.51 -37.87
C ILE A 669 -21.83 -7.91 -38.42
N ASP A 670 -20.79 -8.04 -37.58
CA ASP A 670 -19.44 -7.46 -37.77
C ASP A 670 -18.17 -8.37 -37.97
N SER A 671 -17.01 -7.76 -38.32
CA SER A 671 -16.03 -8.12 -39.39
C SER A 671 -14.57 -8.39 -38.92
N ALA A 672 -13.60 -8.57 -39.85
CA ALA A 672 -12.15 -8.74 -39.56
C ALA A 672 -11.22 -8.42 -40.77
N GLU A 673 -9.93 -8.12 -40.50
CA GLU A 673 -8.94 -7.42 -41.36
C GLU A 673 -8.16 -8.21 -42.45
N ASP A 674 -7.40 -7.43 -43.24
CA ASP A 674 -6.64 -7.64 -44.49
C ASP A 674 -5.42 -8.61 -44.46
N LEU A 675 -4.97 -9.10 -45.64
CA LEU A 675 -3.57 -8.93 -46.18
C LEU A 675 -3.35 -9.68 -47.51
N HIS A 676 -2.64 -9.08 -48.47
CA HIS A 676 -2.37 -9.68 -49.79
C HIS A 676 -0.91 -9.57 -50.29
N ASP A 677 -0.38 -10.66 -50.84
CA ASP A 677 0.83 -10.72 -51.68
C ASP A 677 0.94 -12.05 -52.47
N CYS A 678 1.92 -12.17 -53.37
CA CYS A 678 2.02 -13.32 -54.27
C CYS A 678 2.27 -14.66 -53.57
N SER A 679 3.08 -14.70 -52.50
CA SER A 679 3.33 -16.00 -51.85
C SER A 679 2.11 -16.46 -51.05
N ARG A 680 1.26 -15.53 -50.59
CA ARG A 680 -0.07 -15.83 -50.05
C ARG A 680 -1.03 -16.30 -51.15
N CYS A 681 -1.08 -15.63 -52.29
CA CYS A 681 -1.83 -16.10 -53.47
C CYS A 681 -1.47 -17.55 -53.85
N GLY A 682 -0.17 -17.84 -54.00
CA GLY A 682 0.31 -19.18 -54.35
C GLY A 682 0.20 -20.24 -53.24
N THR A 683 -0.11 -19.84 -52.00
CA THR A 683 -0.44 -20.76 -50.89
C THR A 683 -1.92 -20.75 -50.51
N ALA A 684 -2.77 -20.02 -51.25
CA ALA A 684 -4.21 -20.10 -51.11
C ALA A 684 -4.65 -21.57 -51.26
N ALA A 685 -5.50 -22.04 -50.35
CA ALA A 685 -5.93 -23.43 -50.34
C ALA A 685 -6.59 -23.82 -51.69
N PRO A 686 -6.36 -25.02 -52.27
CA PRO A 686 -6.77 -25.35 -53.65
C PRO A 686 -8.27 -25.20 -54.01
N ARG A 687 -9.14 -24.99 -53.02
CA ARG A 687 -10.55 -24.60 -53.21
C ARG A 687 -10.75 -23.23 -53.86
N TYR A 688 -9.77 -22.33 -53.73
CA TYR A 688 -9.86 -20.93 -54.16
C TYR A 688 -9.65 -20.72 -55.66
N ASP A 689 -8.94 -21.64 -56.34
CA ASP A 689 -8.50 -21.52 -57.74
C ASP A 689 -7.81 -20.17 -58.06
N CYS A 690 -7.14 -19.59 -57.07
CA CYS A 690 -6.40 -18.35 -57.21
C CYS A 690 -5.07 -18.59 -57.97
N VAL A 691 -4.80 -17.76 -58.96
CA VAL A 691 -3.60 -17.82 -59.79
C VAL A 691 -2.93 -16.45 -59.88
N TRP A 692 -1.60 -16.42 -59.83
CA TRP A 692 -0.83 -15.21 -60.09
C TRP A 692 -0.77 -14.99 -61.62
N CYS A 693 -1.43 -13.93 -62.10
CA CYS A 693 -1.71 -13.71 -63.52
C CYS A 693 -1.02 -12.46 -64.04
N GLY A 694 -0.36 -12.55 -65.20
CA GLY A 694 0.28 -11.42 -65.88
C GLY A 694 1.81 -11.35 -65.69
N ALA A 695 2.50 -10.68 -66.62
CA ALA A 695 3.95 -10.61 -66.66
C ALA A 695 4.54 -9.32 -66.04
N ASP A 696 5.74 -9.46 -65.46
CA ASP A 696 6.63 -8.44 -64.91
C ASP A 696 6.00 -7.40 -63.95
N SER A 697 5.32 -6.38 -64.48
CA SER A 697 4.91 -5.18 -63.74
C SER A 697 3.40 -4.94 -63.71
N ALA A 698 2.61 -5.90 -64.16
CA ALA A 698 1.14 -5.86 -64.13
C ALA A 698 0.53 -7.13 -63.52
N SER A 699 1.34 -7.91 -62.79
CA SER A 699 0.93 -9.18 -62.19
C SER A 699 0.09 -8.97 -60.93
N SER A 700 -1.02 -9.70 -60.82
CA SER A 700 -1.87 -9.74 -59.63
C SER A 700 -2.48 -11.13 -59.43
N CYS A 701 -2.82 -11.48 -58.19
CA CYS A 701 -3.61 -12.68 -57.94
C CYS A 701 -5.05 -12.47 -58.43
N VAL A 702 -5.57 -13.43 -59.18
CA VAL A 702 -6.96 -13.44 -59.67
C VAL A 702 -7.51 -14.87 -59.64
N PHE A 703 -8.83 -15.01 -59.72
CA PHE A 703 -9.46 -16.31 -59.93
C PHE A 703 -9.06 -16.91 -61.29
N GLY A 704 -8.81 -18.22 -61.36
CA GLY A 704 -8.23 -18.92 -62.51
C GLY A 704 -8.95 -18.64 -63.83
N ALA A 705 -10.29 -18.76 -63.82
CA ALA A 705 -11.12 -18.49 -65.01
C ALA A 705 -11.21 -17.00 -65.41
N SER A 706 -10.68 -16.09 -64.59
CA SER A 706 -10.64 -14.64 -64.84
C SER A 706 -9.27 -14.14 -65.32
N CYS A 707 -8.25 -15.00 -65.35
CA CYS A 707 -6.94 -14.63 -65.89
C CYS A 707 -6.99 -14.47 -67.42
N SER A 708 -6.57 -13.30 -67.91
CA SER A 708 -6.55 -12.95 -69.34
C SER A 708 -5.14 -12.86 -69.96
N GLY A 709 -4.10 -13.16 -69.15
CA GLY A 709 -2.71 -13.30 -69.58
C GLY A 709 -2.18 -14.72 -69.35
N GLU A 710 -0.86 -14.89 -69.33
CA GLU A 710 -0.26 -16.15 -68.88
C GLU A 710 -0.32 -16.26 -67.35
N VAL A 711 -0.53 -17.50 -66.86
CA VAL A 711 -0.48 -17.86 -65.45
C VAL A 711 0.99 -18.11 -65.07
N THR A 712 1.49 -17.29 -64.14
CA THR A 712 2.89 -17.31 -63.70
C THR A 712 3.03 -18.05 -62.38
N HIS A 713 3.64 -19.24 -62.40
CA HIS A 713 3.90 -20.05 -61.19
C HIS A 713 5.13 -19.60 -60.37
N THR A 714 5.59 -18.36 -60.57
CA THR A 714 6.78 -17.78 -59.95
C THR A 714 6.49 -16.35 -59.49
N CYS A 715 6.71 -16.08 -58.20
CA CYS A 715 6.42 -14.78 -57.60
C CYS A 715 7.46 -13.69 -57.94
N PRO A 716 7.12 -12.41 -57.74
CA PRO A 716 8.09 -11.31 -57.78
C PRO A 716 9.18 -11.46 -56.71
N ALA A 717 10.27 -10.69 -56.88
CA ALA A 717 11.37 -10.63 -55.94
C ALA A 717 10.91 -10.30 -54.50
N PRO A 718 11.48 -10.95 -53.47
CA PRO A 718 11.19 -10.63 -52.08
C PRO A 718 11.56 -9.17 -51.75
N VAL A 719 10.72 -8.49 -50.98
CA VAL A 719 10.96 -7.11 -50.53
C VAL A 719 11.12 -7.10 -49.01
N ILE A 720 12.27 -6.68 -48.52
CA ILE A 720 12.55 -6.59 -47.08
C ILE A 720 12.24 -5.18 -46.60
N HIS A 721 11.29 -5.06 -45.66
CA HIS A 721 10.87 -3.78 -45.08
C HIS A 721 11.71 -3.41 -43.87
N THR A 722 11.94 -4.34 -42.94
CA THR A 722 12.73 -4.10 -41.72
C THR A 722 13.57 -5.30 -41.29
N ILE A 723 14.66 -5.02 -40.57
CA ILE A 723 15.55 -5.96 -39.89
C ILE A 723 15.70 -5.50 -38.44
N ASP A 724 15.47 -6.41 -37.49
CA ASP A 724 15.71 -6.17 -36.07
C ASP A 724 16.38 -7.41 -35.42
N PRO A 725 17.52 -7.27 -34.71
CA PRO A 725 18.24 -6.05 -34.40
C PRO A 725 19.14 -5.62 -35.58
N ALA A 726 19.57 -4.36 -35.60
CA ALA A 726 20.43 -3.82 -36.66
C ALA A 726 21.93 -4.21 -36.54
N SER A 727 22.32 -4.95 -35.50
CA SER A 727 23.70 -5.40 -35.30
C SER A 727 23.80 -6.65 -34.41
N GLY A 728 24.92 -7.36 -34.47
CA GLY A 728 25.22 -8.55 -33.66
C GLY A 728 26.72 -8.76 -33.46
N PRO A 729 27.16 -9.57 -32.47
CA PRO A 729 28.58 -9.87 -32.26
C PRO A 729 29.16 -10.64 -33.45
N VAL A 730 30.46 -10.44 -33.73
CA VAL A 730 31.17 -11.11 -34.83
C VAL A 730 31.14 -12.64 -34.74
N GLU A 731 30.94 -13.20 -33.55
CA GLU A 731 30.79 -14.64 -33.32
C GLU A 731 29.44 -15.25 -33.74
N GLY A 732 28.43 -14.43 -34.09
CA GLY A 732 27.09 -14.91 -34.47
C GLY A 732 26.16 -15.14 -33.30
N GLY A 733 25.22 -16.09 -33.43
CA GLY A 733 24.19 -16.39 -32.43
C GLY A 733 23.12 -15.29 -32.26
N THR A 734 23.10 -14.28 -33.13
CA THR A 734 22.07 -13.22 -33.09
C THR A 734 20.81 -13.72 -33.77
N VAL A 735 19.67 -13.68 -33.06
CA VAL A 735 18.35 -13.99 -33.61
C VAL A 735 17.78 -12.74 -34.29
N VAL A 736 17.87 -12.72 -35.62
CA VAL A 736 17.44 -11.62 -36.47
C VAL A 736 16.02 -11.89 -37.00
N THR A 737 15.14 -10.91 -36.83
CA THR A 737 13.81 -10.87 -37.46
C THR A 737 13.89 -10.02 -38.72
N ILE A 738 13.49 -10.59 -39.85
CA ILE A 738 13.41 -9.95 -41.16
C ILE A 738 11.94 -9.91 -41.57
N SER A 739 11.35 -8.72 -41.61
CA SER A 739 9.95 -8.51 -42.00
C SER A 739 9.87 -7.93 -43.41
N GLY A 740 8.90 -8.39 -44.20
CA GLY A 740 8.88 -8.13 -45.64
C GLY A 740 7.58 -8.57 -46.31
N SER A 741 7.67 -8.69 -47.64
CA SER A 741 6.64 -9.25 -48.53
C SER A 741 7.31 -10.12 -49.60
N ASN A 742 6.55 -11.04 -50.19
CA ASN A 742 7.03 -12.08 -51.09
C ASN A 742 8.18 -12.96 -50.53
N LEU A 743 8.29 -13.13 -49.20
CA LEU A 743 9.42 -13.85 -48.56
C LEU A 743 9.39 -15.38 -48.70
N GLY A 744 8.47 -15.95 -49.48
CA GLY A 744 8.38 -17.39 -49.79
C GLY A 744 7.11 -18.06 -49.29
N GLN A 745 6.77 -19.19 -49.91
CA GLN A 745 5.52 -19.94 -49.63
C GLN A 745 5.67 -20.86 -48.41
N ARG A 746 6.87 -21.43 -48.23
CA ARG A 746 7.25 -22.32 -47.11
C ARG A 746 8.70 -22.04 -46.70
N PRO A 747 9.15 -22.36 -45.47
CA PRO A 747 10.52 -22.08 -45.04
C PRO A 747 11.59 -22.76 -45.91
N GLU A 748 11.27 -23.87 -46.58
CA GLU A 748 12.16 -24.58 -47.52
C GLU A 748 12.48 -23.79 -48.80
N ASP A 749 11.66 -22.79 -49.18
CA ASP A 749 11.91 -21.95 -50.36
C ASP A 749 13.03 -20.95 -50.15
N VAL A 750 13.28 -20.59 -48.88
CA VAL A 750 14.33 -19.66 -48.44
C VAL A 750 15.43 -20.34 -47.62
N GLN A 751 15.27 -21.61 -47.28
CA GLN A 751 16.29 -22.44 -46.63
C GLN A 751 17.62 -22.37 -47.39
N ASP A 752 18.68 -22.08 -46.62
CA ASP A 752 20.06 -21.86 -47.06
C ASP A 752 20.29 -20.66 -48.01
N SER A 753 19.25 -19.84 -48.25
CA SER A 753 19.32 -18.64 -49.10
C SER A 753 19.50 -17.32 -48.32
N VAL A 754 19.10 -17.32 -47.04
CA VAL A 754 19.09 -16.12 -46.20
C VAL A 754 20.51 -15.84 -45.72
N SER A 755 21.00 -14.65 -46.06
CA SER A 755 22.26 -14.13 -45.52
C SER A 755 22.07 -12.71 -45.01
N VAL A 756 22.85 -12.34 -44.00
CA VAL A 756 22.84 -11.02 -43.37
C VAL A 756 24.27 -10.51 -43.48
N ALA A 757 24.49 -9.34 -44.08
CA ALA A 757 25.83 -8.82 -44.38
C ALA A 757 26.77 -9.81 -45.13
N GLY A 758 26.19 -10.75 -45.90
CA GLY A 758 26.91 -11.82 -46.61
C GLY A 758 27.17 -13.10 -45.80
N VAL A 759 26.85 -13.10 -44.50
CA VAL A 759 27.00 -14.26 -43.59
C VAL A 759 25.71 -15.10 -43.58
N PRO A 760 25.77 -16.45 -43.62
CA PRO A 760 24.58 -17.30 -43.56
C PRO A 760 23.77 -17.11 -42.27
N CYS A 761 22.44 -17.10 -42.40
CA CYS A 761 21.49 -16.99 -41.31
C CYS A 761 20.50 -18.18 -41.35
N HIS A 762 20.55 -19.06 -40.36
CA HIS A 762 19.76 -20.30 -40.34
C HIS A 762 18.33 -20.04 -39.84
N ILE A 763 17.33 -20.41 -40.64
CA ILE A 763 15.92 -20.08 -40.37
C ILE A 763 15.38 -20.90 -39.18
N ILE A 764 14.74 -20.22 -38.24
CA ILE A 764 14.00 -20.85 -37.14
C ILE A 764 12.59 -21.17 -37.64
N HIS A 765 12.42 -22.38 -38.21
CA HIS A 765 11.20 -22.82 -38.90
C HIS A 765 9.91 -22.56 -38.10
N SER A 766 9.90 -22.84 -36.80
CA SER A 766 8.74 -22.63 -35.92
C SER A 766 8.34 -21.17 -35.67
N ARG A 767 9.13 -20.19 -36.14
CA ARG A 767 8.88 -18.75 -36.00
C ARG A 767 8.65 -18.03 -37.32
N TYR A 768 8.75 -18.74 -38.45
CA TYR A 768 8.48 -18.25 -39.81
C TYR A 768 6.98 -17.94 -40.00
N GLN A 769 6.67 -16.91 -40.77
CA GLN A 769 5.31 -16.62 -41.25
C GLN A 769 5.34 -16.45 -42.77
N VAL A 770 4.44 -17.17 -43.46
CA VAL A 770 4.33 -17.21 -44.91
C VAL A 770 4.31 -15.81 -45.49
N SER A 771 5.28 -15.55 -46.37
CA SER A 771 5.57 -14.29 -47.05
C SER A 771 5.92 -13.05 -46.21
N SER A 772 5.47 -12.96 -44.95
CA SER A 772 5.54 -11.71 -44.17
C SER A 772 6.74 -11.59 -43.22
N ARG A 773 7.28 -12.70 -42.69
CA ARG A 773 8.33 -12.63 -41.65
C ARG A 773 9.22 -13.87 -41.57
N ILE A 774 10.52 -13.68 -41.76
CA ILE A 774 11.57 -14.66 -41.46
C ILE A 774 12.14 -14.36 -40.06
N VAL A 775 12.47 -15.41 -39.30
CA VAL A 775 13.37 -15.31 -38.14
C VAL A 775 14.52 -16.27 -38.37
N CYS A 776 15.76 -15.81 -38.23
CA CYS A 776 16.94 -16.62 -38.44
C CYS A 776 18.04 -16.32 -37.42
N GLU A 777 18.89 -17.31 -37.16
CA GLU A 777 20.05 -17.20 -36.29
C GLU A 777 21.32 -17.05 -37.14
N THR A 778 22.09 -16.00 -36.89
CA THR A 778 23.33 -15.71 -37.62
C THR A 778 24.47 -16.66 -37.25
N THR A 779 25.20 -17.18 -38.24
CA THR A 779 26.28 -18.15 -38.00
C THR A 779 27.56 -17.55 -37.40
N GLY A 780 27.90 -16.32 -37.78
CA GLY A 780 29.10 -15.60 -37.34
C GLY A 780 30.00 -15.18 -38.50
N SER A 781 30.57 -13.97 -38.39
CA SER A 781 31.41 -13.34 -39.42
C SER A 781 32.91 -13.47 -39.13
N GLY A 782 33.30 -13.67 -37.87
CA GLY A 782 34.70 -13.68 -37.40
C GLY A 782 35.37 -12.30 -37.34
N GLU A 783 35.08 -11.42 -38.30
CA GLU A 783 35.58 -10.04 -38.40
C GLU A 783 34.42 -9.01 -38.51
N GLU A 784 34.66 -7.75 -38.13
CA GLU A 784 33.64 -6.69 -38.25
C GLU A 784 33.22 -6.48 -39.72
N THR A 785 31.95 -6.72 -40.03
CA THR A 785 31.42 -6.74 -41.40
C THR A 785 30.01 -6.14 -41.43
N SER A 786 29.83 -5.10 -42.24
CA SER A 786 28.53 -4.43 -42.44
C SER A 786 27.99 -4.69 -43.85
N GLY A 787 26.70 -4.98 -43.96
CA GLY A 787 26.03 -5.18 -45.24
C GLY A 787 24.52 -5.39 -45.10
N GLN A 788 23.82 -5.36 -46.23
CA GLN A 788 22.37 -5.58 -46.27
C GLN A 788 22.05 -7.06 -46.02
N ALA A 789 20.83 -7.35 -45.55
CA ALA A 789 20.31 -8.71 -45.62
C ALA A 789 19.85 -9.03 -47.03
N MET A 790 20.03 -10.29 -47.41
CA MET A 790 19.71 -10.85 -48.72
C MET A 790 18.87 -12.11 -48.52
N VAL A 791 17.74 -12.19 -49.24
CA VAL A 791 16.84 -13.36 -49.25
C VAL A 791 16.66 -13.77 -50.71
N SER A 792 16.82 -15.05 -51.04
CA SER A 792 16.63 -15.55 -52.42
C SER A 792 15.64 -16.70 -52.46
N VAL A 793 14.37 -16.37 -52.74
CA VAL A 793 13.27 -17.33 -52.82
C VAL A 793 13.47 -18.21 -54.06
N ARG A 794 13.43 -19.54 -53.89
CA ARG A 794 13.51 -20.50 -55.01
C ARG A 794 12.41 -20.24 -56.04
N GLY A 795 12.81 -19.72 -57.20
CA GLY A 795 11.90 -19.32 -58.29
C GLY A 795 11.28 -17.93 -58.15
N GLY A 796 11.41 -17.25 -57.00
CA GLY A 796 10.95 -15.87 -56.80
C GLY A 796 11.99 -14.79 -57.11
N GLY A 797 13.26 -15.16 -57.29
CA GLY A 797 14.37 -14.21 -57.46
C GLY A 797 15.00 -13.81 -56.13
N HIS A 798 15.61 -12.63 -56.06
CA HIS A 798 16.38 -12.19 -54.90
C HIS A 798 16.00 -10.79 -54.44
N GLY A 799 16.03 -10.58 -53.12
CA GLY A 799 15.62 -9.36 -52.44
C GLY A 799 16.70 -8.89 -51.49
N GLN A 800 16.89 -7.57 -51.43
CA GLN A 800 17.89 -6.93 -50.61
C GLN A 800 17.26 -5.84 -49.75
N SER A 801 17.66 -5.75 -48.48
CA SER A 801 17.15 -4.75 -47.55
C SER A 801 17.66 -3.34 -47.82
N SER A 802 16.86 -2.33 -47.48
CA SER A 802 17.31 -0.94 -47.40
C SER A 802 18.16 -0.66 -46.16
N GLN A 803 17.88 -1.38 -45.07
CA GLN A 803 18.65 -1.33 -43.82
C GLN A 803 19.93 -2.18 -43.92
N VAL A 804 20.99 -1.72 -43.26
CA VAL A 804 22.30 -2.39 -43.17
C VAL A 804 22.42 -3.03 -41.79
N PHE A 805 22.72 -4.32 -41.75
CA PHE A 805 23.12 -5.01 -40.53
C PHE A 805 24.65 -4.92 -40.36
N SER A 806 25.13 -4.89 -39.12
CA SER A 806 26.58 -4.92 -38.82
C SER A 806 26.94 -6.03 -37.83
N PHE A 807 27.79 -6.96 -38.27
CA PHE A 807 28.62 -7.73 -37.35
C PHE A 807 29.70 -6.80 -36.80
N GLN A 808 29.77 -6.66 -35.50
CA GLN A 808 30.63 -5.70 -34.82
C GLN A 808 31.15 -6.28 -33.51
N ASP A 809 32.31 -5.81 -33.06
CA ASP A 809 32.95 -6.30 -31.83
C ASP A 809 32.66 -5.35 -30.65
N PRO A 810 31.72 -5.69 -29.75
CA PRO A 810 31.49 -4.91 -28.53
C PRO A 810 32.72 -4.95 -27.62
N VAL A 811 33.42 -3.82 -27.47
CA VAL A 811 34.61 -3.75 -26.61
C VAL A 811 34.33 -2.82 -25.43
N VAL A 812 34.35 -3.41 -24.23
CA VAL A 812 34.32 -2.68 -22.96
C VAL A 812 35.75 -2.24 -22.63
N THR A 813 35.96 -0.94 -22.48
CA THR A 813 37.31 -0.34 -22.35
C THR A 813 37.56 0.33 -21.00
N SER A 814 36.51 0.67 -20.24
CA SER A 814 36.64 1.39 -18.97
C SER A 814 35.47 1.12 -18.03
N LEU A 815 35.71 1.32 -16.73
CA LEU A 815 34.73 1.20 -15.67
C LEU A 815 34.87 2.36 -14.67
N SER A 816 33.75 2.94 -14.26
CA SER A 816 33.70 3.95 -13.20
C SER A 816 32.44 3.80 -12.35
N PRO A 817 32.54 3.80 -10.99
CA PRO A 817 33.78 3.70 -10.20
C PRO A 817 34.38 2.28 -10.24
N LEU A 818 35.66 2.17 -9.90
CA LEU A 818 36.37 0.89 -9.76
C LEU A 818 36.14 0.18 -8.41
N ARG A 819 35.31 0.73 -7.52
CA ARG A 819 35.03 0.18 -6.18
C ARG A 819 33.64 0.56 -5.70
N GLY A 820 33.05 -0.27 -4.84
CA GLY A 820 31.78 -0.04 -4.16
C GLY A 820 31.60 -0.96 -2.95
N PRO A 821 30.50 -0.88 -2.19
CA PRO A 821 30.30 -1.67 -0.99
C PRO A 821 29.81 -3.08 -1.33
N LYS A 822 30.17 -4.09 -0.53
CA LYS A 822 29.69 -5.47 -0.72
C LYS A 822 28.16 -5.62 -0.63
N ALA A 823 27.44 -4.65 -0.07
CA ALA A 823 25.97 -4.58 -0.12
C ALA A 823 25.40 -4.38 -1.54
N GLY A 824 26.21 -3.88 -2.49
CA GLY A 824 25.73 -3.45 -3.79
C GLY A 824 25.08 -2.06 -3.75
N GLY A 825 24.33 -1.74 -4.82
CA GLY A 825 23.64 -0.46 -5.00
C GLY A 825 24.42 0.61 -5.75
N SER A 826 25.75 0.46 -5.91
CA SER A 826 26.57 1.39 -6.69
C SER A 826 26.16 1.44 -8.16
N ARG A 827 26.00 2.64 -8.71
CA ARG A 827 25.73 2.87 -10.14
C ARG A 827 27.06 2.81 -10.90
N LEU A 828 27.21 1.87 -11.82
CA LEU A 828 28.43 1.67 -12.60
C LEU A 828 28.22 2.14 -14.04
N SER A 829 29.18 2.92 -14.53
CA SER A 829 29.32 3.27 -15.94
C SER A 829 30.42 2.41 -16.56
N LEU A 830 30.05 1.55 -17.50
CA LEU A 830 30.95 0.76 -18.32
C LEU A 830 31.11 1.48 -19.67
N GLY A 831 32.28 2.07 -19.92
CA GLY A 831 32.59 2.76 -21.17
C GLY A 831 33.23 1.82 -22.18
N GLY A 832 32.99 2.05 -23.47
CA GLY A 832 33.38 1.13 -24.54
C GLY A 832 33.07 1.66 -25.94
N ARG A 833 32.84 0.72 -26.86
CA ARG A 833 32.37 0.95 -28.23
C ARG A 833 31.47 -0.22 -28.65
N ARG A 834 30.53 0.02 -29.56
CA ARG A 834 29.59 -1.01 -30.05
C ARG A 834 28.76 -1.63 -28.91
N LEU A 835 28.54 -0.92 -27.81
CA LEU A 835 27.88 -1.49 -26.63
C LEU A 835 26.36 -1.68 -26.81
N ARG A 836 25.77 -1.20 -27.92
CA ARG A 836 24.39 -1.50 -28.34
C ARG A 836 24.34 -2.64 -29.38
N THR A 837 25.20 -3.64 -29.23
CA THR A 837 25.23 -4.84 -30.10
C THR A 837 24.13 -5.84 -29.71
N GLY A 838 23.39 -6.36 -30.68
CA GLY A 838 22.34 -7.36 -30.46
C GLY A 838 21.05 -6.80 -29.87
N HIS A 839 20.21 -7.69 -29.32
CA HIS A 839 18.98 -7.30 -28.63
C HIS A 839 19.28 -6.71 -27.25
N ALA A 840 18.73 -5.54 -26.94
CA ALA A 840 18.95 -4.88 -25.65
C ALA A 840 18.49 -5.72 -24.44
N ALA A 841 17.51 -6.61 -24.62
CA ALA A 841 17.04 -7.55 -23.60
C ALA A 841 17.99 -8.74 -23.34
N GLU A 842 18.93 -9.00 -24.27
CA GLU A 842 19.92 -10.08 -24.18
C GLU A 842 21.28 -9.58 -23.64
N VAL A 843 21.41 -8.27 -23.42
CA VAL A 843 22.63 -7.66 -22.85
C VAL A 843 22.58 -7.76 -21.33
N SER A 844 23.56 -8.43 -20.73
CA SER A 844 23.67 -8.59 -19.27
C SER A 844 25.08 -8.31 -18.77
N VAL A 845 25.19 -7.75 -17.56
CA VAL A 845 26.47 -7.40 -16.92
C VAL A 845 26.61 -8.18 -15.62
N SER A 846 27.80 -8.72 -15.37
CA SER A 846 28.12 -9.44 -14.13
C SER A 846 29.51 -9.09 -13.60
N ILE A 847 29.66 -9.18 -12.27
CA ILE A 847 30.85 -8.78 -11.52
C ILE A 847 31.28 -9.99 -10.69
N GLY A 848 32.24 -10.76 -11.19
CA GLY A 848 32.70 -12.01 -10.56
C GLY A 848 31.57 -13.01 -10.25
N GLY A 849 30.54 -13.07 -11.10
CA GLY A 849 29.35 -13.91 -10.94
C GLY A 849 28.13 -13.24 -10.28
N VAL A 850 28.28 -12.05 -9.70
CA VAL A 850 27.15 -11.25 -9.17
C VAL A 850 26.52 -10.43 -10.31
N PRO A 851 25.19 -10.45 -10.52
CA PRO A 851 24.55 -9.64 -11.56
C PRO A 851 24.64 -8.14 -11.27
N CYS A 852 24.77 -7.33 -12.33
CA CYS A 852 24.64 -5.88 -12.29
C CYS A 852 23.41 -5.49 -13.12
N LEU A 853 22.38 -4.93 -12.48
CA LEU A 853 21.10 -4.61 -13.10
C LEU A 853 21.28 -3.50 -14.14
N VAL A 854 21.11 -3.80 -15.42
CA VAL A 854 21.29 -2.81 -16.50
C VAL A 854 20.18 -1.76 -16.44
N LEU A 855 20.57 -0.48 -16.45
CA LEU A 855 19.69 0.69 -16.35
C LEU A 855 19.55 1.43 -17.70
N SER A 856 20.57 1.40 -18.55
CA SER A 856 20.55 1.95 -19.91
C SER A 856 21.74 1.48 -20.74
N ILE A 857 21.55 1.40 -22.06
CA ILE A 857 22.55 0.98 -23.05
C ILE A 857 22.63 2.02 -24.17
N GLN A 858 23.82 2.59 -24.36
CA GLN A 858 24.21 3.46 -25.48
C GLN A 858 25.32 2.75 -26.29
N ASP A 859 25.79 3.32 -27.41
CA ASP A 859 26.84 2.65 -28.23
C ASP A 859 28.24 2.72 -27.58
N ASP A 860 28.46 3.70 -26.70
CA ASP A 860 29.71 3.97 -26.00
C ASP A 860 29.64 3.72 -24.49
N GLN A 861 28.45 3.63 -23.90
CA GLN A 861 28.26 3.49 -22.45
C GLN A 861 27.09 2.56 -22.06
N ILE A 862 27.36 1.60 -21.17
CA ILE A 862 26.33 0.85 -20.42
C ILE A 862 26.31 1.36 -18.98
N ASN A 863 25.13 1.68 -18.47
CA ASN A 863 24.93 1.97 -17.05
C ASN A 863 24.25 0.76 -16.38
N CYS A 864 24.78 0.27 -15.26
CA CYS A 864 24.15 -0.77 -14.46
C CYS A 864 24.24 -0.48 -12.95
N GLN A 865 23.51 -1.21 -12.10
CA GLN A 865 23.59 -1.12 -10.65
C GLN A 865 24.13 -2.43 -10.06
N SER A 866 25.24 -2.38 -9.32
CA SER A 866 25.92 -3.58 -8.83
C SER A 866 25.08 -4.33 -7.80
N GLY A 867 24.87 -5.64 -8.00
CA GLY A 867 24.27 -6.51 -6.98
C GLY A 867 25.17 -6.68 -5.74
N GLY A 868 24.61 -7.25 -4.68
CA GLY A 868 25.33 -7.55 -3.43
C GLY A 868 26.26 -8.77 -3.58
N SER A 869 27.43 -8.70 -2.95
CA SER A 869 28.45 -9.74 -2.94
C SER A 869 28.69 -10.28 -1.52
N ASN A 870 28.78 -11.61 -1.40
CA ASN A 870 29.22 -12.27 -0.18
C ASN A 870 30.73 -12.17 0.08
N ARG A 871 31.51 -11.63 -0.88
CA ARG A 871 32.97 -11.50 -0.82
C ARG A 871 33.44 -10.06 -1.00
N THR A 872 34.59 -9.76 -0.42
CA THR A 872 35.32 -8.50 -0.63
C THR A 872 36.63 -8.78 -1.37
N GLY A 873 37.19 -7.75 -2.01
CA GLY A 873 38.34 -7.85 -2.89
C GLY A 873 38.00 -7.54 -4.35
N ASP A 874 38.94 -7.86 -5.24
CA ASP A 874 38.86 -7.58 -6.68
C ASP A 874 38.12 -8.68 -7.46
N HIS A 875 37.15 -8.27 -8.27
CA HIS A 875 36.36 -9.14 -9.15
C HIS A 875 36.45 -8.64 -10.60
N GLY A 876 36.57 -9.57 -11.55
CA GLY A 876 36.50 -9.26 -12.98
C GLY A 876 35.07 -8.94 -13.43
N ILE A 877 34.93 -8.14 -14.49
CA ILE A 877 33.64 -7.74 -15.06
C ILE A 877 33.45 -8.46 -16.38
N THR A 878 32.32 -9.15 -16.53
CA THR A 878 31.89 -9.81 -17.77
C THR A 878 30.59 -9.18 -18.24
N VAL A 879 30.59 -8.65 -19.46
CA VAL A 879 29.38 -8.25 -20.19
C VAL A 879 29.08 -9.32 -21.22
N ARG A 880 27.82 -9.73 -21.32
CA ARG A 880 27.32 -10.65 -22.34
C ARG A 880 26.42 -9.90 -23.31
N PHE A 881 26.57 -10.19 -24.59
CA PHE A 881 25.72 -9.71 -25.69
C PHE A 881 25.08 -10.95 -26.30
N GLY A 882 24.00 -11.44 -25.67
CA GLY A 882 23.41 -12.74 -25.97
C GLY A 882 24.39 -13.90 -25.74
N GLY A 883 24.85 -14.50 -26.84
CA GLY A 883 25.83 -15.59 -26.83
C GLY A 883 27.29 -15.16 -26.62
N ALA A 884 27.65 -13.93 -26.96
CA ALA A 884 29.05 -13.46 -26.92
C ALA A 884 29.42 -12.85 -25.55
N GLU A 885 30.53 -13.30 -24.96
CA GLU A 885 31.06 -12.73 -23.70
C GLU A 885 32.22 -11.76 -23.96
N ARG A 886 32.32 -10.72 -23.13
CA ARG A 886 33.39 -9.71 -23.15
C ARG A 886 33.84 -9.40 -21.73
N HIS A 887 35.10 -9.70 -21.43
CA HIS A 887 35.69 -9.44 -20.11
C HIS A 887 36.52 -8.16 -20.14
N LEU A 888 36.29 -7.26 -19.18
CA LEU A 888 37.07 -6.01 -19.06
C LEU A 888 38.53 -6.33 -18.71
N GLN A 889 39.46 -5.98 -19.60
CA GLN A 889 40.89 -6.27 -19.43
C GLN A 889 41.58 -5.17 -18.61
N GLY A 890 42.48 -5.58 -17.70
CA GLY A 890 43.32 -4.66 -16.92
C GLY A 890 42.61 -3.85 -15.82
N MET A 891 41.29 -4.00 -15.65
CA MET A 891 40.51 -3.34 -14.59
C MET A 891 39.58 -4.33 -13.90
N THR A 892 39.59 -4.28 -12.57
CA THR A 892 38.70 -5.03 -11.67
C THR A 892 37.76 -4.08 -10.94
N TYR A 893 36.63 -4.60 -10.49
CA TYR A 893 35.76 -3.92 -9.54
C TYR A 893 36.06 -4.44 -8.13
N HIS A 894 36.42 -3.53 -7.23
CA HIS A 894 36.77 -3.87 -5.86
C HIS A 894 35.57 -3.75 -4.93
N TYR A 895 35.01 -4.89 -4.50
CA TYR A 895 34.00 -4.93 -3.45
C TYR A 895 34.66 -4.68 -2.09
N THR A 896 34.42 -3.50 -1.53
CA THR A 896 34.91 -3.09 -0.20
C THR A 896 33.98 -3.58 0.92
N PRO A 897 34.45 -3.60 2.19
CA PRO A 897 33.54 -3.67 3.33
C PRO A 897 32.56 -2.48 3.30
N ASN A 898 31.32 -2.71 3.74
CA ASN A 898 30.27 -1.68 3.71
C ASN A 898 30.68 -0.38 4.43
N PRO A 899 30.18 0.79 4.00
CA PRO A 899 30.22 2.00 4.79
C PRO A 899 29.46 1.80 6.10
N ASN A 900 29.89 2.48 7.15
CA ASN A 900 29.16 2.55 8.42
C ASN A 900 29.30 3.95 9.02
N ILE A 901 28.19 4.53 9.47
CA ILE A 901 28.17 5.83 10.14
C ILE A 901 28.26 5.61 11.65
N THR A 902 29.27 6.21 12.29
CA THR A 902 29.51 6.14 13.74
C THR A 902 29.07 7.39 14.50
N ARG A 903 28.86 8.51 13.81
CA ARG A 903 28.25 9.72 14.38
C ARG A 903 27.56 10.56 13.31
N ALA A 904 26.41 11.14 13.63
CA ALA A 904 25.88 12.32 12.94
C ALA A 904 25.55 13.42 13.95
N SER A 905 25.90 14.66 13.61
CA SER A 905 25.60 15.85 14.41
C SER A 905 25.63 17.11 13.54
N PRO A 906 24.80 18.13 13.80
CA PRO A 906 23.87 18.26 14.92
C PRO A 906 22.45 17.75 14.60
N SER A 907 21.64 17.54 15.65
CA SER A 907 20.30 16.93 15.62
C SER A 907 19.13 17.87 15.28
N LYS A 908 19.40 19.14 14.93
CA LYS A 908 18.36 20.18 14.79
C LYS A 908 18.63 21.07 13.58
N SER A 909 17.60 21.52 12.88
CA SER A 909 17.71 22.52 11.78
C SER A 909 16.54 23.50 11.82
N PHE A 910 16.69 24.68 11.22
CA PHE A 910 15.55 25.56 10.91
C PHE A 910 14.72 24.99 9.76
N LEU A 911 13.43 25.36 9.67
CA LEU A 911 12.53 24.93 8.59
C LEU A 911 13.10 25.26 7.20
N ARG A 912 13.68 26.45 7.01
CA ARG A 912 14.30 26.82 5.72
C ARG A 912 15.65 26.14 5.44
N GLY A 913 16.05 25.15 6.24
CA GLY A 913 17.20 24.30 6.00
C GLY A 913 18.55 25.04 6.08
N GLY A 914 19.53 24.54 5.34
CA GLY A 914 20.85 25.14 5.20
C GLY A 914 21.78 24.98 6.41
N ARG A 915 21.43 24.18 7.42
CA ARG A 915 22.38 23.78 8.47
C ARG A 915 23.25 22.65 7.94
N THR A 916 24.52 22.65 8.33
CA THR A 916 25.46 21.59 7.94
C THR A 916 25.43 20.46 8.98
N ILE A 917 25.13 19.24 8.54
CA ILE A 917 25.31 18.02 9.32
C ILE A 917 26.69 17.45 8.99
N GLN A 918 27.52 17.28 10.02
CA GLN A 918 28.74 16.48 9.95
C GLN A 918 28.41 15.03 10.29
N VAL A 919 28.86 14.11 9.44
CA VAL A 919 28.63 12.68 9.52
C VAL A 919 30.00 12.00 9.55
N SER A 920 30.35 11.29 10.62
CA SER A 920 31.60 10.54 10.72
C SER A 920 31.36 9.04 10.68
N GLY A 921 32.33 8.27 10.20
CA GLY A 921 32.17 6.83 10.00
C GLY A 921 33.42 6.14 9.48
N HIS A 922 33.20 5.06 8.74
CA HIS A 922 34.22 4.27 8.05
C HIS A 922 33.76 3.92 6.63
N ASN A 923 34.72 3.82 5.70
CA ASN A 923 34.53 3.53 4.27
C ASN A 923 33.51 4.47 3.57
N LEU A 924 33.38 5.71 4.05
CA LEU A 924 32.40 6.67 3.54
C LEU A 924 32.77 7.25 2.15
N ASP A 925 34.01 7.03 1.69
CA ASP A 925 34.55 7.40 0.38
C ASP A 925 34.28 6.36 -0.72
N VAL A 926 33.63 5.27 -0.37
CA VAL A 926 33.17 4.21 -1.29
C VAL A 926 31.85 4.60 -1.97
N VAL A 927 31.02 5.38 -1.27
CA VAL A 927 29.69 5.78 -1.72
C VAL A 927 29.80 6.94 -2.71
N GLN A 928 29.12 6.82 -3.85
CA GLN A 928 29.17 7.84 -4.90
C GLN A 928 28.30 9.06 -4.57
N GLU A 929 27.03 8.82 -4.29
CA GLU A 929 26.03 9.86 -4.00
C GLU A 929 25.38 9.60 -2.63
N PRO A 930 26.06 9.94 -1.52
CA PRO A 930 25.40 9.92 -0.21
C PRO A 930 24.25 10.94 -0.20
N LYS A 931 23.03 10.47 0.11
CA LYS A 931 21.82 11.30 0.08
C LYS A 931 21.15 11.37 1.44
N LEU A 932 20.68 12.55 1.81
CA LEU A 932 19.74 12.75 2.91
C LEU A 932 18.33 12.68 2.32
N ARG A 933 17.45 11.82 2.88
CA ARG A 933 16.09 11.57 2.32
C ARG A 933 15.32 12.87 2.03
N HIS A 934 14.76 12.97 0.81
CA HIS A 934 14.36 14.21 0.09
C HIS A 934 15.55 14.97 -0.54
N GLU A 935 16.30 14.26 -1.40
CA GLU A 935 17.27 14.77 -2.39
C GLU A 935 18.32 15.79 -1.94
N SER A 936 18.53 15.92 -0.63
CA SER A 936 19.50 16.87 -0.08
C SER A 936 20.90 16.31 -0.30
N MET A 937 21.68 17.00 -1.13
CA MET A 937 23.03 16.58 -1.50
C MET A 937 23.94 16.52 -0.26
N CYS A 938 24.65 15.41 -0.09
CA CYS A 938 25.79 15.32 0.80
C CYS A 938 27.09 15.24 -0.01
N ALA A 939 28.16 15.86 0.50
CA ALA A 939 29.49 15.75 -0.05
C ALA A 939 30.34 14.80 0.79
N VAL A 940 30.98 13.82 0.16
CA VAL A 940 32.09 13.06 0.75
C VAL A 940 33.25 14.02 1.01
N ILE A 941 33.85 13.96 2.19
CA ILE A 941 35.08 14.69 2.55
C ILE A 941 36.26 13.71 2.66
N SER A 942 36.04 12.53 3.25
CA SER A 942 37.06 11.48 3.40
C SER A 942 36.40 10.12 3.62
N SER A 943 37.21 9.06 3.71
CA SER A 943 36.77 7.72 4.13
C SER A 943 36.13 7.67 5.52
N SER A 944 36.28 8.72 6.32
CA SER A 944 35.73 8.86 7.67
C SER A 944 34.77 10.03 7.85
N ALA A 945 34.49 10.84 6.81
CA ALA A 945 33.65 12.03 6.92
C ALA A 945 32.80 12.31 5.67
N ILE A 946 31.49 12.52 5.89
CA ILE A 946 30.52 13.09 4.93
C ILE A 946 29.95 14.38 5.53
N ARG A 947 29.57 15.33 4.67
CA ARG A 947 28.93 16.59 5.03
C ARG A 947 27.62 16.76 4.26
N CYS A 948 26.49 16.68 4.95
CA CYS A 948 25.17 16.93 4.38
C CYS A 948 24.71 18.37 4.68
N VAL A 949 23.87 18.94 3.82
CA VAL A 949 23.16 20.21 4.09
C VAL A 949 21.68 19.90 4.23
N THR A 950 21.02 20.49 5.24
CA THR A 950 19.60 20.21 5.49
C THR A 950 18.70 20.87 4.44
N PRO A 951 17.70 20.15 3.89
CA PRO A 951 16.75 20.72 2.94
C PRO A 951 15.82 21.72 3.63
N ALA A 952 15.20 22.59 2.83
CA ALA A 952 14.07 23.39 3.30
C ALA A 952 12.80 22.51 3.33
N VAL A 953 12.01 22.64 4.39
CA VAL A 953 10.80 21.84 4.63
C VAL A 953 9.61 22.72 4.99
N GLY A 954 8.40 22.30 4.58
CA GLY A 954 7.17 23.04 4.85
C GLY A 954 6.79 23.10 6.33
N PRO A 955 5.91 24.03 6.75
CA PRO A 955 5.59 24.26 8.17
C PRO A 955 4.97 23.06 8.90
N GLY A 956 4.40 22.08 8.19
CA GLY A 956 3.95 20.81 8.76
C GLY A 956 5.07 19.98 9.40
N ALA A 957 6.32 20.14 8.94
CA ALA A 957 7.50 19.47 9.49
C ALA A 957 7.84 19.84 10.95
N ARG A 958 7.16 20.84 11.53
CA ARG A 958 7.23 21.13 12.98
C ARG A 958 6.41 20.16 13.85
N ARG A 959 5.45 19.42 13.26
CA ARG A 959 4.56 18.49 13.99
C ARG A 959 4.84 17.03 13.67
N ALA A 960 5.26 16.73 12.44
CA ALA A 960 5.68 15.38 12.06
C ALA A 960 7.02 15.00 12.70
N ARG A 961 7.16 13.74 13.15
CA ARG A 961 8.47 13.14 13.49
C ARG A 961 9.26 12.89 12.19
N VAL A 962 10.00 13.89 11.71
CA VAL A 962 10.76 13.82 10.45
C VAL A 962 11.93 12.84 10.59
N ARG A 963 11.71 11.57 10.21
CA ARG A 963 12.74 10.52 10.20
C ARG A 963 13.78 10.78 9.10
N VAL A 964 14.82 11.53 9.46
CA VAL A 964 16.00 11.75 8.62
C VAL A 964 16.77 10.45 8.47
N HIS A 965 17.08 10.11 7.22
CA HIS A 965 17.86 8.93 6.85
C HIS A 965 19.00 9.32 5.93
N PHE A 966 20.16 8.70 6.14
CA PHE A 966 21.28 8.68 5.21
C PHE A 966 21.16 7.44 4.32
N LEU A 967 21.15 7.65 3.01
CA LEU A 967 21.15 6.60 2.00
C LEU A 967 22.57 6.53 1.42
N LEU A 968 23.21 5.37 1.60
CA LEU A 968 24.57 5.06 1.19
C LEU A 968 24.54 3.83 0.26
N ASP A 969 24.35 4.07 -1.03
CA ASP A 969 23.99 3.05 -2.03
C ASP A 969 22.79 2.22 -1.53
N SER A 970 22.89 0.88 -1.41
CA SER A 970 21.80 0.02 -0.89
C SER A 970 21.63 0.03 0.64
N LEU A 971 22.34 0.90 1.38
CA LEU A 971 22.32 0.91 2.85
C LEU A 971 21.61 2.16 3.41
N GLN A 972 20.70 1.95 4.36
CA GLN A 972 19.89 3.00 4.99
C GLN A 972 20.24 3.11 6.49
N PHE A 973 20.65 4.30 6.93
CA PHE A 973 20.96 4.62 8.32
C PHE A 973 20.01 5.71 8.83
N GLU A 974 19.22 5.46 9.87
CA GLU A 974 18.39 6.50 10.50
C GLU A 974 19.26 7.43 11.36
N PHE A 975 18.98 8.74 11.35
CA PHE A 975 19.75 9.73 12.10
C PHE A 975 19.78 9.44 13.61
N SER A 976 18.66 8.96 14.17
CA SER A 976 18.50 8.62 15.59
C SER A 976 19.61 7.69 16.10
N THR A 977 19.81 6.55 15.43
CA THR A 977 20.73 5.48 15.84
C THR A 977 22.20 5.87 15.70
N VAL A 978 22.51 6.79 14.78
CA VAL A 978 23.88 7.29 14.55
C VAL A 978 24.14 8.63 15.25
N SER A 979 23.14 9.26 15.85
CA SER A 979 23.38 10.43 16.70
C SER A 979 24.09 10.00 17.99
N GLY A 980 25.02 10.82 18.49
CA GLY A 980 25.89 10.48 19.64
C GLY A 980 25.19 10.31 21.00
N GLY A 981 23.86 10.26 21.04
CA GLY A 981 23.03 10.10 22.23
C GLY A 981 21.59 9.63 21.96
N GLY A 982 21.27 9.12 20.78
CA GLY A 982 19.91 8.69 20.40
C GLY A 982 18.91 9.82 20.09
N GLU A 983 19.38 11.07 19.94
CA GLU A 983 18.52 12.20 19.58
C GLU A 983 17.93 12.07 18.17
N ALA A 984 16.60 12.01 18.08
CA ALA A 984 15.90 12.13 16.81
C ALA A 984 16.12 13.52 16.18
N PHE A 985 16.24 13.56 14.85
CA PHE A 985 16.40 14.83 14.13
C PHE A 985 15.11 15.67 14.22
N SER A 986 15.23 16.98 14.45
CA SER A 986 14.07 17.88 14.58
C SER A 986 14.20 19.18 13.78
N TYR A 987 13.10 19.61 13.16
CA TYR A 987 12.98 20.91 12.51
C TYR A 987 12.35 21.94 13.45
N GLN A 988 13.05 23.05 13.64
CA GLN A 988 12.76 24.12 14.58
C GLN A 988 12.24 25.37 13.84
N PRO A 989 11.52 26.27 14.52
CA PRO A 989 11.16 27.58 13.98
C PRO A 989 12.38 28.37 13.52
N ASP A 990 12.26 29.02 12.36
CA ASP A 990 13.29 29.92 11.85
C ASP A 990 13.50 31.12 12.81
N PRO A 991 14.76 31.57 13.02
CA PRO A 991 15.07 32.72 13.83
C PRO A 991 14.54 34.01 13.20
N LEU A 992 14.23 34.98 14.06
CA LEU A 992 13.87 36.34 13.65
C LEU A 992 14.77 37.33 14.39
N LEU A 993 15.62 38.06 13.68
CA LEU A 993 16.41 39.16 14.24
C LEU A 993 15.75 40.49 13.91
N PHE A 994 15.72 41.41 14.88
CA PHE A 994 15.19 42.76 14.69
C PHE A 994 16.30 43.75 14.28
N PRO A 995 16.04 44.70 13.36
CA PRO A 995 17.03 45.72 13.00
C PRO A 995 17.47 46.57 14.18
N LEU A 996 18.76 46.89 14.24
CA LEU A 996 19.41 47.62 15.34
C LEU A 996 18.72 48.96 15.67
N ASN A 997 18.19 49.65 14.66
CA ASN A 997 17.42 50.88 14.83
C ASN A 997 15.92 50.64 14.59
N ARG A 998 15.27 50.04 15.58
CA ARG A 998 13.87 49.61 15.54
C ARG A 998 12.85 50.76 15.40
N LYS A 999 13.20 51.98 15.83
CA LYS A 999 12.32 53.17 15.79
C LYS A 999 12.56 54.06 14.56
N ASP A 1000 13.76 54.08 14.00
CA ASP A 1000 14.10 54.90 12.83
C ASP A 1000 15.04 54.14 11.88
N ARG A 1001 14.47 53.26 11.06
CA ARG A 1001 15.20 52.38 10.14
C ARG A 1001 16.08 53.13 9.11
N GLY A 1002 15.91 54.44 8.93
CA GLY A 1002 16.73 55.24 8.01
C GLY A 1002 18.10 55.59 8.58
N LYS A 1003 18.16 55.86 9.89
CA LYS A 1003 19.38 56.33 10.59
C LYS A 1003 20.32 55.17 10.96
N PRO A 1004 21.65 55.37 10.85
CA PRO A 1004 22.61 54.36 11.25
C PRO A 1004 22.60 54.12 12.76
N TYR A 1005 23.02 52.93 13.15
CA TYR A 1005 23.31 52.58 14.54
C TYR A 1005 24.70 53.13 14.92
N HIS A 1006 24.74 53.98 15.95
CA HIS A 1006 25.96 54.55 16.49
C HIS A 1006 26.62 53.57 17.47
N HIS A 1007 27.80 53.09 17.11
CA HIS A 1007 28.61 52.16 17.90
C HIS A 1007 29.80 52.89 18.53
N LYS A 1008 30.02 52.68 19.83
CA LYS A 1008 31.15 53.25 20.58
C LYS A 1008 32.30 52.22 20.64
N PRO A 1009 33.50 52.53 20.10
CA PRO A 1009 34.63 51.61 20.09
C PRO A 1009 34.91 51.01 21.47
N GLY A 1010 34.94 49.67 21.54
CA GLY A 1010 35.10 48.92 22.80
C GLY A 1010 33.79 48.48 23.48
N SER A 1011 32.61 48.82 22.93
CA SER A 1011 31.36 48.17 23.33
C SER A 1011 31.13 46.86 22.55
N ILE A 1012 30.27 45.99 23.08
CA ILE A 1012 29.65 44.93 22.27
C ILE A 1012 28.44 45.47 21.51
N ILE A 1013 28.05 44.82 20.41
CA ILE A 1013 26.76 45.03 19.74
C ILE A 1013 25.80 43.94 20.22
N SER A 1014 24.59 44.34 20.60
CA SER A 1014 23.49 43.44 20.95
C SER A 1014 22.40 43.51 19.89
N VAL A 1015 21.90 42.36 19.46
CA VAL A 1015 20.78 42.23 18.51
C VAL A 1015 19.64 41.51 19.20
N GLU A 1016 18.49 42.17 19.33
CA GLU A 1016 17.25 41.55 19.78
C GLU A 1016 16.69 40.58 18.72
N GLY A 1017 16.05 39.50 19.17
CA GLY A 1017 15.37 38.58 18.28
C GLY A 1017 14.52 37.52 18.99
N VAL A 1018 14.17 36.48 18.25
CA VAL A 1018 13.36 35.35 18.71
C VAL A 1018 13.88 34.05 18.08
N ASN A 1019 13.98 32.99 18.87
CA ASN A 1019 14.38 31.63 18.48
C ASN A 1019 15.83 31.50 17.96
N LEU A 1020 16.73 32.40 18.37
CA LEU A 1020 18.07 32.49 17.80
C LEU A 1020 19.00 31.30 18.11
N ASP A 1021 18.68 30.48 19.11
CA ASP A 1021 19.50 29.37 19.61
C ASP A 1021 18.86 27.97 19.42
N LEU A 1022 17.64 27.87 18.87
CA LEU A 1022 16.89 26.60 18.84
C LEU A 1022 17.55 25.51 17.97
N ALA A 1023 18.23 25.92 16.90
CA ALA A 1023 18.84 25.01 15.92
C ALA A 1023 20.13 25.53 15.29
N ILE A 1024 20.91 26.35 16.00
CA ILE A 1024 22.26 26.78 15.58
C ILE A 1024 23.11 27.10 16.80
N SER A 1025 24.42 26.79 16.77
CA SER A 1025 25.37 27.21 17.81
C SER A 1025 26.01 28.55 17.44
N LYS A 1026 26.61 29.25 18.40
CA LYS A 1026 27.24 30.56 18.15
C LYS A 1026 28.42 30.49 17.18
N GLU A 1027 29.07 29.34 17.09
CA GLU A 1027 30.19 29.04 16.20
C GLU A 1027 29.77 28.89 14.73
N GLU A 1028 28.49 28.55 14.49
CA GLU A 1028 27.90 28.45 13.14
C GLU A 1028 27.31 29.78 12.63
N VAL A 1029 27.18 30.80 13.49
CA VAL A 1029 26.58 32.10 13.11
C VAL A 1029 27.64 33.03 12.54
N VAL A 1030 27.49 33.40 11.27
CA VAL A 1030 28.38 34.35 10.59
C VAL A 1030 27.77 35.75 10.66
N ALA A 1031 28.45 36.68 11.33
CA ALA A 1031 28.01 38.07 11.50
C ALA A 1031 29.06 39.04 10.93
N LEU A 1032 28.66 39.93 10.02
CA LEU A 1032 29.55 40.78 9.22
C LEU A 1032 29.07 42.23 9.21
N ILE A 1033 29.97 43.19 9.42
CA ILE A 1033 29.74 44.64 9.28
C ILE A 1033 30.44 45.06 7.99
N GLY A 1034 29.71 45.05 6.88
CA GLY A 1034 30.32 45.10 5.55
C GLY A 1034 31.12 43.83 5.28
N ASP A 1035 32.43 43.96 5.16
CA ASP A 1035 33.43 42.89 5.01
C ASP A 1035 34.11 42.49 6.35
N GLY A 1036 33.98 43.31 7.40
CA GLY A 1036 34.60 43.02 8.70
C GLY A 1036 33.77 42.08 9.59
N VAL A 1037 34.40 41.03 10.13
CA VAL A 1037 33.75 40.03 10.99
C VAL A 1037 33.40 40.60 12.37
N CYS A 1038 32.15 40.44 12.81
CA CYS A 1038 31.72 40.68 14.19
C CYS A 1038 31.70 39.34 14.96
N THR A 1039 32.66 39.10 15.85
CA THR A 1039 32.80 37.80 16.51
C THR A 1039 31.69 37.58 17.53
N VAL A 1040 30.78 36.64 17.27
CA VAL A 1040 29.70 36.27 18.19
C VAL A 1040 30.29 35.66 19.47
N LYS A 1041 30.11 36.32 20.61
CA LYS A 1041 30.59 35.86 21.93
C LYS A 1041 29.55 34.99 22.62
N THR A 1042 28.29 35.45 22.54
CA THR A 1042 27.15 34.89 23.25
C THR A 1042 25.94 34.88 22.31
N LEU A 1043 25.30 33.73 22.19
CA LEU A 1043 24.03 33.53 21.50
C LEU A 1043 23.01 33.02 22.53
N THR A 1044 21.81 33.57 22.50
CA THR A 1044 20.68 33.20 23.37
C THR A 1044 19.39 33.35 22.59
N ARG A 1045 18.32 32.67 23.01
CA ARG A 1045 16.99 32.66 22.37
C ARG A 1045 16.45 34.01 21.93
N HIS A 1046 16.84 35.09 22.61
CA HIS A 1046 16.37 36.46 22.36
C HIS A 1046 17.47 37.48 22.05
N HIS A 1047 18.76 37.15 22.22
CA HIS A 1047 19.86 38.08 22.00
C HIS A 1047 21.10 37.40 21.40
N LEU A 1048 21.64 38.01 20.35
CA LEU A 1048 22.98 37.78 19.84
C LEU A 1048 23.88 38.92 20.29
N TYR A 1049 25.02 38.60 20.88
CA TYR A 1049 26.06 39.57 21.26
C TYR A 1049 27.34 39.29 20.47
N CYS A 1050 27.80 40.27 19.67
CA CYS A 1050 29.05 40.17 18.94
C CYS A 1050 30.00 41.33 19.26
N GLU A 1051 31.30 41.05 19.20
CA GLU A 1051 32.38 42.02 19.28
C GLU A 1051 32.71 42.49 17.85
N PRO A 1052 32.45 43.77 17.52
CA PRO A 1052 32.73 44.30 16.19
C PRO A 1052 34.23 44.56 15.98
N PRO A 1053 34.72 44.67 14.73
CA PRO A 1053 36.12 44.99 14.47
C PRO A 1053 36.46 46.37 15.03
N ALA A 1054 37.67 46.54 15.57
CA ALA A 1054 38.07 47.74 16.33
C ALA A 1054 38.13 49.05 15.52
N GLN A 1055 38.07 48.97 14.18
CA GLN A 1055 37.96 50.11 13.26
C GLN A 1055 36.83 49.83 12.27
N GLN A 1056 36.15 50.87 11.80
CA GLN A 1056 35.02 50.73 10.87
C GLN A 1056 35.50 50.21 9.50
N PRO A 1057 34.98 49.08 8.98
CA PRO A 1057 35.40 48.53 7.69
C PRO A 1057 35.01 49.43 6.50
N PRO A 1058 35.91 49.62 5.51
CA PRO A 1058 35.65 50.48 4.34
C PRO A 1058 34.91 49.72 3.23
N ARG A 1059 33.73 50.22 2.80
CA ARG A 1059 33.06 49.67 1.60
C ARG A 1059 33.94 49.89 0.34
N PRO A 1060 34.02 48.92 -0.60
CA PRO A 1060 34.63 49.13 -1.90
C PRO A 1060 33.85 50.17 -2.71
N VAL A 1061 34.52 51.25 -3.12
CA VAL A 1061 33.88 52.43 -3.71
C VAL A 1061 33.56 52.22 -5.20
N ARG A 1062 32.27 52.25 -5.55
CA ARG A 1062 31.83 52.71 -6.88
C ARG A 1062 31.58 54.22 -6.80
N ARG A 1063 32.11 54.98 -7.77
CA ARG A 1063 32.09 56.46 -7.74
C ARG A 1063 30.67 57.02 -7.80
N GLY A 1064 30.37 57.98 -6.91
CA GLY A 1064 29.33 58.99 -7.13
C GLY A 1064 28.02 58.80 -6.36
N ASP A 1065 28.04 58.89 -5.03
CA ASP A 1065 26.88 59.36 -4.24
C ASP A 1065 27.29 59.72 -2.80
N GLU A 1066 26.78 60.82 -2.23
CA GLU A 1066 27.27 61.37 -0.94
C GLU A 1066 26.43 60.97 0.30
N GLY A 1067 26.90 61.42 1.48
CA GLY A 1067 26.08 61.63 2.67
C GLY A 1067 25.86 60.39 3.54
N LEU A 1068 24.93 59.52 3.14
CA LEU A 1068 24.42 58.43 4.01
C LEU A 1068 24.59 57.02 3.45
N LYS A 1069 25.05 56.88 2.18
CA LYS A 1069 25.19 55.59 1.49
C LYS A 1069 26.51 54.85 1.76
N HIS A 1070 27.47 55.49 2.43
CA HIS A 1070 28.85 54.99 2.59
C HIS A 1070 29.07 54.07 3.81
N LEU A 1071 28.12 53.99 4.75
CA LEU A 1071 28.29 53.21 5.97
C LEU A 1071 28.17 51.69 5.73
N PRO A 1072 29.00 50.86 6.40
CA PRO A 1072 28.87 49.41 6.32
C PRO A 1072 27.52 48.97 6.89
N GLU A 1073 27.04 47.83 6.40
CA GLU A 1073 25.75 47.26 6.77
C GLU A 1073 25.99 45.98 7.56
N PHE A 1074 25.25 45.83 8.66
CA PHE A 1074 25.41 44.69 9.55
C PHE A 1074 24.48 43.58 9.10
N THR A 1075 25.07 42.48 8.64
CA THR A 1075 24.37 41.28 8.20
C THR A 1075 24.71 40.10 9.12
N VAL A 1076 23.72 39.24 9.33
CA VAL A 1076 23.86 37.99 10.09
C VAL A 1076 23.32 36.85 9.24
N GLN A 1077 24.09 35.78 9.11
CA GLN A 1077 23.70 34.53 8.46
C GLN A 1077 23.53 33.41 9.49
N MET A 1078 22.43 32.67 9.37
CA MET A 1078 22.10 31.50 10.19
C MET A 1078 21.58 30.37 9.27
N GLY A 1079 22.47 29.45 8.87
CA GLY A 1079 22.16 28.44 7.86
C GLY A 1079 21.87 29.06 6.49
N SER A 1080 20.69 28.79 5.92
CA SER A 1080 20.22 29.41 4.66
C SER A 1080 19.66 30.84 4.84
N LEU A 1081 19.54 31.33 6.06
CA LEU A 1081 18.85 32.57 6.39
C LEU A 1081 19.83 33.74 6.49
N ASN A 1082 19.60 34.78 5.69
CA ASN A 1082 20.38 36.02 5.70
C ASN A 1082 19.51 37.18 6.20
N PHE A 1083 20.00 37.92 7.20
CA PHE A 1083 19.31 39.05 7.83
C PHE A 1083 20.14 40.32 7.68
N SER A 1084 19.55 41.41 7.16
CA SER A 1084 20.12 42.76 7.26
C SER A 1084 19.54 43.47 8.48
N LEU A 1085 20.42 44.04 9.31
CA LEU A 1085 20.08 44.67 10.59
C LEU A 1085 20.23 46.20 10.56
N GLY A 1086 20.64 46.77 9.42
CA GLY A 1086 20.84 48.20 9.20
C GLY A 1086 22.31 48.62 9.05
N ARG A 1087 22.53 49.93 8.85
CA ARG A 1087 23.87 50.52 8.72
C ARG A 1087 24.48 50.83 10.08
N VAL A 1088 25.79 50.68 10.22
CA VAL A 1088 26.55 50.97 11.45
C VAL A 1088 27.53 52.12 11.21
N GLN A 1089 27.64 53.03 12.18
CA GLN A 1089 28.61 54.13 12.22
C GLN A 1089 29.38 54.10 13.54
N TYR A 1090 30.70 54.30 13.47
CA TYR A 1090 31.55 54.33 14.65
C TYR A 1090 31.68 55.76 15.20
N ASP A 1091 31.44 55.94 16.49
CA ASP A 1091 31.63 57.21 17.19
C ASP A 1091 33.13 57.47 17.42
N SER A 1092 33.56 58.72 17.22
CA SER A 1092 34.92 59.15 17.54
C SER A 1092 35.15 59.21 19.06
N GLN A 1093 36.32 58.75 19.52
CA GLN A 1093 36.68 58.81 20.95
C GLN A 1093 36.72 60.27 21.45
N ALA A 1094 35.82 60.62 22.36
CA ALA A 1094 35.88 61.88 23.08
C ALA A 1094 37.03 61.83 24.11
N GLN A 1095 37.98 62.78 24.02
CA GLN A 1095 39.03 62.93 25.03
C GLN A 1095 38.41 63.38 26.37
N ILE A 1096 38.63 62.61 27.43
CA ILE A 1096 38.13 62.93 28.78
C ILE A 1096 39.07 63.96 29.44
N SER A 1097 38.78 65.24 29.22
CA SER A 1097 39.49 66.35 29.89
C SER A 1097 38.95 66.56 31.31
N PHE A 1098 39.63 66.02 32.33
CA PHE A 1098 39.27 66.23 33.74
C PHE A 1098 39.42 67.71 34.17
N PRO A 1099 38.38 68.32 34.79
CA PRO A 1099 38.48 69.67 35.37
C PRO A 1099 39.62 69.80 36.39
N PRO A 1100 40.25 70.99 36.53
CA PRO A 1100 41.39 71.18 37.42
C PRO A 1100 41.03 71.09 38.91
N GLU A 1101 39.80 71.41 39.30
CA GLU A 1101 39.33 71.46 40.70
C GLU A 1101 39.37 70.08 41.39
N ALA A 1102 39.04 69.03 40.65
CA ALA A 1102 38.99 67.66 41.15
C ALA A 1102 40.36 67.08 41.55
N ARG A 1103 41.47 67.71 41.12
CA ARG A 1103 42.83 67.17 41.30
C ARG A 1103 43.39 67.43 42.70
N VAL A 1104 42.90 68.45 43.40
CA VAL A 1104 43.42 68.86 44.72
C VAL A 1104 42.87 67.99 45.85
N GLY A 1105 41.59 67.61 45.80
CA GLY A 1105 40.95 66.83 46.87
C GLY A 1105 41.53 65.43 47.07
N VAL A 1106 41.90 64.75 45.98
CA VAL A 1106 42.42 63.37 46.01
C VAL A 1106 43.81 63.31 46.70
N GLY A 1107 44.67 64.30 46.46
CA GLY A 1107 46.02 64.34 47.03
C GLY A 1107 46.02 64.44 48.56
N VAL A 1108 45.23 65.38 49.11
CA VAL A 1108 45.18 65.63 50.56
C VAL A 1108 44.64 64.41 51.32
N GLY A 1109 43.55 63.80 50.83
CA GLY A 1109 42.96 62.61 51.45
C GLY A 1109 43.94 61.43 51.52
N ALA A 1110 44.68 61.16 50.44
CA ALA A 1110 45.67 60.09 50.40
C ALA A 1110 46.79 60.31 51.43
N THR A 1111 47.32 61.53 51.56
CA THR A 1111 48.37 61.83 52.56
C THR A 1111 47.91 61.69 54.01
N VAL A 1112 46.67 62.06 54.33
CA VAL A 1112 46.15 61.92 55.71
C VAL A 1112 45.93 60.45 56.08
N VAL A 1113 45.40 59.63 55.17
CA VAL A 1113 45.24 58.19 55.39
C VAL A 1113 46.59 57.50 55.53
N ALA A 1114 47.57 57.83 54.69
CA ALA A 1114 48.92 57.27 54.78
C ALA A 1114 49.62 57.63 56.10
N LEU A 1115 49.48 58.87 56.58
CA LEU A 1115 50.02 59.28 57.89
C LEU A 1115 49.35 58.56 59.06
N MET A 1116 48.02 58.38 59.04
CA MET A 1116 47.32 57.65 60.11
C MET A 1116 47.74 56.18 60.16
N VAL A 1117 47.88 55.51 59.01
CA VAL A 1117 48.42 54.13 58.95
C VAL A 1117 49.85 54.07 59.48
N LEU A 1118 50.71 55.01 59.10
CA LEU A 1118 52.11 55.04 59.54
C LEU A 1118 52.26 55.34 61.05
N ILE A 1119 51.37 56.15 61.62
CA ILE A 1119 51.29 56.36 63.08
C ILE A 1119 50.85 55.08 63.80
N ILE A 1120 49.85 54.36 63.29
CA ILE A 1120 49.38 53.09 63.87
C ILE A 1120 50.51 52.04 63.86
N VAL A 1121 51.31 51.99 62.78
CA VAL A 1121 52.48 51.09 62.64
C VAL A 1121 53.69 51.51 63.50
N LEU A 1122 53.67 52.70 64.12
CA LEU A 1122 54.69 53.16 65.08
C LEU A 1122 54.21 53.11 66.55
N ILE A 1123 52.97 52.68 66.80
CA ILE A 1123 52.37 52.51 68.14
C ILE A 1123 52.27 51.01 68.53
N TYR A 1124 52.39 50.12 67.54
CA TYR A 1124 52.51 48.67 67.69
C TYR A 1124 53.98 48.20 67.58
#